data_AF-A0A915LTR4-F1
#
_entry.id   AF-A0A915LTR4-F1
#
_cell.length_a   1.000
_cell.length_b   1.000
_cell.length_c   1.000
_cell.angle_alpha   90.00
_cell.angle_beta   90.00
_cell.angle_gamma   90.00
#
_symmetry.space_group_name_H-M   'P 1'
#
loop_
_entity.id
_entity.type
_entity.pdbx_description
1 polymer ?
#
loop_
_entity_poly.entity_id
_entity_poly.type
_entity_poly.pdbx_seq_one_letter_code
_entity_poly.pdbx_strand_id
1 'polypeptide(L)'
;MISEIVEFSLMDCKISNKKQDVDLDKESIFGQRFLNDETRVFEYNAWDDVDWPDEKEKEIKNTIELQQSHPVDDKIVADLLDTPNKQWETFYLSHGNKFFMNRKWVIREFSELFSENSATDGPIRILDVGCGVGNTTIPIIQATNDSNLFIYCCDYSKKAVELLRSDKRVPANRCHPFVWDITENTDQVPEESLDYILCVFVLSAIAPCRLKLAILNLVRLLKPGGILMVKDYGRYDLTQLRFKRDRFIDENFYRRGDGTFVSYFTTEELHALFAQVGLERIQNIMEKRLVNKRKLLKLCCEVAKYRPLLLKLYKQRSVSNYLLKTWPNITCDEALFLLYEFTFGRLGMKRDGNDHQVKSSFVMDVCAAPGMKTTHLAALMKNKGKIFAFDRNAERLNLLQKMSKNANARIIQAQCIDFLQVDINKFTQVEYALVDPPCSGSGMVKRGEFFDEFEQPNTERIKSLANLQAMILKHALRLPSLRRLVYSTCSINWAENEGVIFEVLEDVGISDRNYTSEIFAFSHRLGISELDHESIVKALTNKSFFERKDVEEGALYPQPSMDEEVHIMKNESNEDLREKGEVIFRHILLSYLRAHWPLAPEEFIIAVAMHLASSEVLAQIINHLGIQHLVRTGEFPPSEETLQTALLALLASIDVAKARNFIRNFVLPPAGEQPWVALDLASQNALLRIWKVLDEPRVFPFKCENVYELRFEKAQKANHSLMDIVAVDTDVGLYSPEELAQDPLDPVDMTRFYQKKVNPELGLPHRKRLRHMFSYGSIMRRPRRSMVKPQPHNI
;
A
#
# COMPACT_ATOMS: atom_id res chain seq x y z
N MET A 1 -16.58 -41.95 -15.69
CA MET A 1 -16.28 -42.41 -14.30
C MET A 1 -15.26 -41.47 -13.62
N ILE A 2 -15.49 -40.15 -13.73
CA ILE A 2 -14.84 -39.06 -12.97
C ILE A 2 -15.89 -37.92 -12.97
N SER A 3 -16.96 -38.09 -12.20
CA SER A 3 -18.00 -37.06 -12.00
C SER A 3 -18.74 -37.21 -10.66
N GLU A 4 -18.22 -38.02 -9.74
CA GLU A 4 -18.77 -38.20 -8.39
C GLU A 4 -17.57 -38.32 -7.44
N ILE A 5 -17.42 -37.33 -6.55
CA ILE A 5 -16.64 -37.23 -5.29
C ILE A 5 -16.30 -35.72 -5.11
N VAL A 6 -17.33 -34.88 -5.03
CA VAL A 6 -17.28 -33.57 -4.34
C VAL A 6 -18.65 -33.35 -3.72
N GLU A 7 -18.97 -34.13 -2.70
CA GLU A 7 -20.05 -33.83 -1.76
C GLU A 7 -19.75 -34.61 -0.48
N PHE A 8 -19.22 -33.92 0.54
CA PHE A 8 -19.65 -34.07 1.94
C PHE A 8 -18.92 -33.04 2.84
N SER A 9 -19.74 -32.14 3.40
CA SER A 9 -19.56 -31.41 4.66
C SER A 9 -18.64 -30.17 4.71
N LEU A 10 -19.06 -29.09 4.05
CA LEU A 10 -19.18 -27.80 4.74
C LEU A 10 -20.59 -27.74 5.33
N MET A 11 -20.70 -27.73 6.67
CA MET A 11 -21.95 -27.33 7.31
C MET A 11 -22.18 -25.86 6.98
N ASP A 12 -23.05 -25.65 6.00
CA ASP A 12 -23.74 -24.40 5.73
C ASP A 12 -24.39 -23.90 7.03
N CYS A 13 -23.78 -22.89 7.66
CA CYS A 13 -24.55 -21.99 8.51
C CYS A 13 -25.29 -21.01 7.57
N LYS A 14 -26.30 -21.54 6.87
CA LYS A 14 -27.29 -20.75 6.15
C LYS A 14 -28.14 -20.04 7.20
N ILE A 15 -27.81 -18.78 7.50
CA ILE A 15 -28.82 -17.86 8.03
C ILE A 15 -29.78 -17.59 6.87
N SER A 16 -30.98 -18.12 7.01
CA SER A 16 -32.11 -17.99 6.11
C SER A 16 -32.43 -16.51 5.82
N ASN A 17 -32.14 -16.04 4.61
CA ASN A 17 -32.74 -14.84 4.02
C ASN A 17 -34.17 -15.13 3.53
N LYS A 18 -35.07 -15.46 4.46
CA LYS A 18 -36.52 -15.39 4.22
C LYS A 18 -37.08 -14.27 5.09
N LYS A 19 -37.56 -13.21 4.43
CA LYS A 19 -38.53 -12.27 5.01
C LYS A 19 -39.79 -13.09 5.32
N GLN A 20 -39.89 -13.60 6.54
CA GLN A 20 -41.15 -14.09 7.09
C GLN A 20 -41.74 -12.98 7.93
N ASP A 21 -42.98 -12.63 7.64
CA ASP A 21 -43.83 -11.87 8.55
C ASP A 21 -43.97 -12.69 9.84
N VAL A 22 -43.57 -12.11 10.98
CA VAL A 22 -43.70 -12.74 12.29
C VAL A 22 -44.60 -11.89 13.18
N ASP A 23 -45.48 -12.63 13.83
CA ASP A 23 -46.56 -12.32 14.78
C ASP A 23 -46.29 -11.17 15.77
N LEU A 24 -47.33 -10.35 15.99
CA LEU A 24 -47.26 -9.00 16.60
C LEU A 24 -47.17 -8.94 18.14
N ASP A 25 -47.04 -10.05 18.86
CA ASP A 25 -47.28 -10.09 20.32
C ASP A 25 -46.11 -10.54 21.21
N LYS A 26 -44.84 -10.30 20.84
CA LYS A 26 -43.69 -10.47 21.77
C LYS A 26 -42.73 -9.29 21.73
N GLU A 27 -42.32 -8.82 22.91
CA GLU A 27 -41.39 -7.70 23.15
C GLU A 27 -40.30 -7.58 22.07
N SER A 28 -40.28 -6.43 21.36
CA SER A 28 -39.53 -6.28 20.11
C SER A 28 -38.03 -6.56 20.27
N ILE A 29 -37.53 -7.54 19.53
CA ILE A 29 -36.14 -7.99 19.56
C ILE A 29 -35.27 -7.01 18.76
N PHE A 30 -34.26 -6.43 19.40
CA PHE A 30 -33.33 -5.48 18.78
C PHE A 30 -32.51 -6.17 17.66
N GLY A 31 -32.31 -5.51 16.50
CA GLY A 31 -31.59 -6.07 15.34
C GLY A 31 -32.50 -6.73 14.29
N GLN A 32 -33.81 -6.66 14.46
CA GLN A 32 -34.81 -7.21 13.53
C GLN A 32 -35.90 -6.19 13.14
N ARG A 33 -35.69 -4.91 13.46
CA ARG A 33 -36.68 -3.85 13.21
C ARG A 33 -36.36 -3.17 11.88
N PHE A 34 -36.79 -3.74 10.78
CA PHE A 34 -36.57 -3.16 9.44
C PHE A 34 -37.69 -2.18 9.07
N LEU A 35 -37.34 -0.94 8.73
CA LEU A 35 -38.32 0.07 8.31
C LEU A 35 -38.72 -0.19 6.86
N ASN A 36 -39.73 -1.02 6.66
CA ASN A 36 -40.25 -1.35 5.32
C ASN A 36 -41.35 -0.38 4.84
N ASP A 37 -41.86 0.46 5.74
CA ASP A 37 -42.92 1.45 5.47
C ASP A 37 -42.63 2.72 6.28
N GLU A 38 -42.45 3.85 5.58
CA GLU A 38 -42.06 5.13 6.17
C GLU A 38 -43.12 5.70 7.12
N THR A 39 -44.39 5.34 6.95
CA THR A 39 -45.48 5.78 7.85
C THR A 39 -45.31 5.21 9.26
N ARG A 40 -44.58 4.10 9.38
CA ARG A 40 -44.33 3.38 10.63
C ARG A 40 -43.14 3.94 11.40
N VAL A 41 -42.45 4.95 10.88
CA VAL A 41 -41.19 5.46 11.46
C VAL A 41 -41.28 5.80 12.96
N PHE A 42 -42.47 6.13 13.46
CA PHE A 42 -42.71 6.46 14.86
C PHE A 42 -43.09 5.29 15.77
N GLU A 43 -43.29 4.08 15.25
CA GLU A 43 -43.72 2.90 16.03
C GLU A 43 -42.65 2.38 16.99
N TYR A 44 -41.37 2.45 16.61
CA TYR A 44 -40.25 2.03 17.45
C TYR A 44 -39.29 3.17 17.76
N ASN A 45 -38.61 3.06 18.91
CA ASN A 45 -37.57 4.01 19.32
C ASN A 45 -36.32 3.97 18.42
N ALA A 46 -36.11 2.86 17.72
CA ALA A 46 -35.07 2.73 16.70
C ALA A 46 -35.44 1.66 15.66
N TRP A 47 -35.05 1.91 14.41
CA TRP A 47 -35.10 0.97 13.28
C TRP A 47 -33.66 0.60 12.86
N ASP A 48 -33.48 -0.62 12.41
CA ASP A 48 -32.23 -1.26 12.02
C ASP A 48 -32.17 -1.37 10.47
N ASP A 49 -30.97 -1.23 9.90
CA ASP A 49 -30.65 -1.34 8.45
C ASP A 49 -31.44 -0.38 7.53
N VAL A 50 -31.39 0.92 7.83
CA VAL A 50 -32.15 1.95 7.09
C VAL A 50 -31.27 2.65 6.06
N ASP A 51 -31.64 2.55 4.77
CA ASP A 51 -30.98 3.26 3.68
C ASP A 51 -31.24 4.76 3.67
N TRP A 52 -30.35 5.52 3.01
CA TRP A 52 -30.42 6.98 2.93
C TRP A 52 -31.20 7.38 1.68
N PRO A 53 -32.12 8.35 1.76
CA PRO A 53 -32.72 8.95 0.56
C PRO A 53 -31.65 9.70 -0.26
N ASP A 54 -31.78 9.70 -1.58
CA ASP A 54 -30.83 10.33 -2.50
C ASP A 54 -30.57 11.82 -2.19
N GLU A 55 -31.60 12.56 -1.77
CA GLU A 55 -31.49 13.98 -1.37
C GLU A 55 -30.49 14.20 -0.21
N LYS A 56 -30.36 13.20 0.66
CA LYS A 56 -29.51 13.26 1.84
C LYS A 56 -28.02 13.15 1.50
N GLU A 57 -27.66 12.54 0.38
CA GLU A 57 -26.26 12.50 -0.07
C GLU A 57 -25.73 13.88 -0.41
N LYS A 58 -26.57 14.73 -1.02
CA LYS A 58 -26.20 16.12 -1.33
C LYS A 58 -26.02 16.94 -0.06
N GLU A 59 -26.89 16.75 0.94
CA GLU A 59 -26.77 17.39 2.26
C GLU A 59 -25.47 16.98 2.97
N ILE A 60 -25.12 15.70 2.94
CA ILE A 60 -23.84 15.20 3.49
C ILE A 60 -22.66 15.89 2.84
N LYS A 61 -22.60 15.92 1.50
CA LYS A 61 -21.49 16.54 0.76
C LYS A 61 -21.31 18.00 1.14
N ASN A 62 -22.40 18.76 1.13
CA ASN A 62 -22.39 20.17 1.55
C ASN A 62 -21.92 20.34 3.00
N THR A 63 -22.32 19.45 3.90
CA THR A 63 -21.91 19.49 5.31
C THR A 63 -20.42 19.23 5.48
N ILE A 64 -19.87 18.24 4.78
CA ILE A 64 -18.45 17.90 4.82
C ILE A 64 -17.60 19.02 4.20
N GLU A 65 -18.01 19.59 3.06
CA GLU A 65 -17.34 20.74 2.45
C GLU A 65 -17.31 21.96 3.39
N LEU A 66 -18.42 22.22 4.09
CA LEU A 66 -18.47 23.30 5.08
C LEU A 66 -17.52 23.04 6.26
N GLN A 67 -17.40 21.79 6.72
CA GLN A 67 -16.45 21.42 7.78
C GLN A 67 -15.00 21.60 7.31
N GLN A 68 -14.68 21.17 6.08
CA GLN A 68 -13.34 21.32 5.47
C GLN A 68 -12.94 22.79 5.29
N SER A 69 -13.90 23.69 5.04
CA SER A 69 -13.62 25.13 4.94
C SER A 69 -13.23 25.81 6.27
N HIS A 70 -13.35 25.10 7.41
CA HIS A 70 -13.00 25.61 8.74
C HIS A 70 -12.22 24.54 9.54
N PRO A 71 -10.99 24.20 9.11
CA PRO A 71 -10.17 23.19 9.77
C PRO A 71 -9.67 23.68 11.14
N VAL A 72 -9.25 22.73 11.99
CA VAL A 72 -8.55 23.05 13.24
C VAL A 72 -7.20 23.67 12.91
N ASP A 73 -6.78 24.68 13.68
CA ASP A 73 -5.44 25.26 13.57
C ASP A 73 -4.35 24.21 13.80
N ASP A 74 -3.35 24.16 12.91
CA ASP A 74 -2.30 23.14 12.91
C ASP A 74 -1.50 23.08 14.22
N LYS A 75 -1.33 24.21 14.93
CA LYS A 75 -0.64 24.21 16.23
C LYS A 75 -1.46 23.48 17.28
N ILE A 76 -2.78 23.69 17.27
CA ILE A 76 -3.69 22.98 18.15
C ILE A 76 -3.66 21.47 17.84
N VAL A 77 -3.59 21.09 16.56
CA VAL A 77 -3.47 19.68 16.17
C VAL A 77 -2.16 19.08 16.68
N ALA A 78 -1.03 19.77 16.49
CA ALA A 78 0.27 19.33 16.97
C ALA A 78 0.30 19.15 18.50
N ASP A 79 -0.22 20.12 19.27
CA ASP A 79 -0.27 20.07 20.73
C ASP A 79 -1.12 18.89 21.25
N LEU A 80 -2.24 18.61 20.58
CA LEU A 80 -3.11 17.49 20.94
C LEU A 80 -2.48 16.13 20.60
N LEU A 81 -1.72 16.05 19.50
CA LEU A 81 -0.99 14.84 19.08
C LEU A 81 0.24 14.57 19.95
N ASP A 82 0.85 15.60 20.55
CA ASP A 82 1.97 15.45 21.49
C ASP A 82 1.51 14.90 22.85
N THR A 83 0.28 15.22 23.26
CA THR A 83 -0.26 14.82 24.58
C THR A 83 -1.61 14.09 24.53
N PRO A 84 -1.77 13.02 23.74
CA PRO A 84 -3.06 12.39 23.43
C PRO A 84 -3.71 11.65 24.63
N ASN A 85 -2.95 11.40 25.70
CA ASN A 85 -3.48 10.80 26.93
C ASN A 85 -4.24 11.81 27.80
N LYS A 86 -3.87 13.09 27.75
CA LYS A 86 -4.40 14.12 28.66
C LYS A 86 -5.90 14.33 28.48
N GLN A 87 -6.40 14.22 27.26
CA GLN A 87 -7.81 14.48 26.93
C GLN A 87 -8.71 13.38 27.49
N TRP A 88 -8.32 12.11 27.33
CA TRP A 88 -9.04 10.98 27.91
C TRP A 88 -8.96 10.97 29.44
N GLU A 89 -7.80 11.31 30.02
CA GLU A 89 -7.67 11.44 31.47
C GLU A 89 -8.59 12.55 32.03
N THR A 90 -8.59 13.72 31.39
CA THR A 90 -9.47 14.84 31.76
C THR A 90 -10.95 14.48 31.62
N PHE A 91 -11.29 13.74 30.56
CA PHE A 91 -12.66 13.27 30.32
C PHE A 91 -13.16 12.40 31.47
N TYR A 92 -12.39 11.39 31.89
CA TYR A 92 -12.81 10.50 32.98
C TYR A 92 -12.71 11.14 34.36
N LEU A 93 -11.81 12.10 34.58
CA LEU A 93 -11.82 12.94 35.78
C LEU A 93 -13.13 13.74 35.91
N SER A 94 -13.67 14.22 34.80
CA SER A 94 -14.88 15.06 34.78
C SER A 94 -16.17 14.24 34.87
N HIS A 95 -16.23 13.08 34.20
CA HIS A 95 -17.48 12.33 34.02
C HIS A 95 -17.60 11.06 34.90
N GLY A 96 -16.48 10.53 35.39
CA GLY A 96 -16.46 9.29 36.16
C GLY A 96 -17.09 8.12 35.41
N ASN A 97 -18.01 7.40 36.05
CA ASN A 97 -18.67 6.20 35.50
C ASN A 97 -20.09 6.41 34.96
N LYS A 98 -20.52 7.66 34.77
CA LYS A 98 -21.93 7.99 34.45
C LYS A 98 -22.21 8.27 32.98
N PHE A 99 -21.17 8.47 32.16
CA PHE A 99 -21.34 8.96 30.79
C PHE A 99 -21.79 7.88 29.81
N PHE A 100 -21.07 6.77 29.75
CA PHE A 100 -21.38 5.66 28.85
C PHE A 100 -22.30 4.64 29.53
N MET A 101 -23.24 4.08 28.78
CA MET A 101 -24.10 3.00 29.25
C MET A 101 -23.45 1.63 29.02
N ASN A 102 -23.80 0.65 29.87
CA ASN A 102 -23.43 -0.74 29.68
C ASN A 102 -23.88 -1.30 28.32
N ARG A 103 -22.94 -1.88 27.58
CA ARG A 103 -23.11 -2.37 26.21
C ARG A 103 -23.68 -3.78 26.18
N LYS A 104 -24.89 -3.96 26.71
CA LYS A 104 -25.57 -5.29 26.76
C LYS A 104 -25.71 -5.98 25.40
N TRP A 105 -25.70 -5.21 24.30
CA TRP A 105 -25.74 -5.73 22.94
C TRP A 105 -24.52 -6.58 22.56
N VAL A 106 -23.41 -6.46 23.30
CA VAL A 106 -22.18 -7.25 23.09
C VAL A 106 -22.46 -8.76 23.11
N ILE A 107 -23.43 -9.19 23.92
CA ILE A 107 -23.81 -10.60 24.08
C ILE A 107 -24.40 -11.17 22.78
N ARG A 108 -25.13 -10.34 22.03
CA ARG A 108 -25.74 -10.75 20.76
C ARG A 108 -24.78 -10.59 19.58
N GLU A 109 -24.12 -9.43 19.48
CA GLU A 109 -23.28 -9.11 18.32
C GLU A 109 -21.98 -9.92 18.30
N PHE A 110 -21.45 -10.26 19.48
CA PHE A 110 -20.26 -11.11 19.65
C PHE A 110 -20.64 -12.38 20.43
N SER A 111 -21.67 -13.08 19.97
CA SER A 111 -22.16 -14.31 20.60
C SER A 111 -21.09 -15.41 20.68
N GLU A 112 -20.05 -15.36 19.84
CA GLU A 112 -18.92 -16.29 19.86
C GLU A 112 -18.17 -16.28 21.18
N LEU A 113 -18.15 -15.14 21.89
CA LEU A 113 -17.56 -15.02 23.23
C LEU A 113 -18.24 -15.93 24.27
N PHE A 114 -19.44 -16.41 23.96
CA PHE A 114 -20.30 -17.18 24.85
C PHE A 114 -20.57 -18.60 24.30
N SER A 115 -19.93 -18.98 23.20
CA SER A 115 -20.11 -20.32 22.61
C SER A 115 -19.36 -21.39 23.41
N GLU A 116 -20.02 -22.52 23.69
CA GLU A 116 -19.46 -23.69 24.39
C GLU A 116 -18.48 -24.48 23.50
N ASN A 117 -17.44 -23.85 22.96
CA ASN A 117 -16.42 -24.54 22.19
C ASN A 117 -15.28 -25.06 23.08
N SER A 118 -15.51 -26.28 23.59
CA SER A 118 -14.56 -27.36 23.89
C SER A 118 -13.18 -27.00 24.49
N ALA A 119 -13.11 -26.94 25.81
CA ALA A 119 -12.45 -27.96 26.66
C ALA A 119 -11.15 -28.68 26.19
N THR A 120 -10.18 -28.00 25.56
CA THR A 120 -8.84 -28.60 25.40
C THR A 120 -7.65 -27.79 25.95
N ASP A 121 -7.77 -26.49 26.26
CA ASP A 121 -6.59 -25.64 26.56
C ASP A 121 -6.80 -24.48 27.57
N GLY A 122 -7.50 -24.73 28.69
CA GLY A 122 -7.65 -23.77 29.80
C GLY A 122 -8.71 -22.66 29.58
N PRO A 123 -8.68 -21.57 30.37
CA PRO A 123 -9.70 -20.52 30.31
C PRO A 123 -9.59 -19.68 29.03
N ILE A 124 -10.75 -19.33 28.47
CA ILE A 124 -10.88 -18.39 27.35
C ILE A 124 -10.36 -17.03 27.82
N ARG A 125 -9.45 -16.45 27.04
CA ARG A 125 -8.80 -15.16 27.35
C ARG A 125 -9.23 -14.09 26.35
N ILE A 126 -9.81 -13.02 26.88
CA ILE A 126 -10.26 -11.86 26.12
C ILE A 126 -9.41 -10.65 26.49
N LEU A 127 -9.15 -9.77 25.53
CA LEU A 127 -8.72 -8.40 25.80
C LEU A 127 -9.81 -7.41 25.39
N ASP A 128 -10.34 -6.65 26.36
CA ASP A 128 -11.22 -5.50 26.16
C ASP A 128 -10.36 -4.23 26.05
N VAL A 129 -10.15 -3.77 24.82
CA VAL A 129 -9.32 -2.60 24.51
C VAL A 129 -10.17 -1.34 24.61
N GLY A 130 -9.64 -0.29 25.27
CA GLY A 130 -10.43 0.90 25.56
C GLY A 130 -11.62 0.59 26.47
N CYS A 131 -11.37 -0.25 27.48
CA CYS A 131 -12.40 -0.76 28.39
C CYS A 131 -13.12 0.34 29.18
N GLY A 132 -12.49 1.52 29.31
CA GLY A 132 -12.98 2.65 30.10
C GLY A 132 -13.25 2.24 31.53
N VAL A 133 -14.47 2.50 31.99
CA VAL A 133 -14.97 2.09 33.31
C VAL A 133 -15.68 0.72 33.28
N GLY A 134 -15.47 -0.08 32.23
CA GLY A 134 -15.98 -1.46 32.13
C GLY A 134 -17.36 -1.62 31.48
N ASN A 135 -17.79 -0.66 30.65
CA ASN A 135 -19.13 -0.72 30.04
C ASN A 135 -19.30 -1.90 29.05
N THR A 136 -18.21 -2.45 28.53
CA THR A 136 -18.19 -3.71 27.75
C THR A 136 -17.88 -4.89 28.66
N THR A 137 -16.82 -4.76 29.48
CA THR A 137 -16.34 -5.76 30.44
C THR A 137 -17.44 -6.30 31.37
N ILE A 138 -18.18 -5.42 32.06
CA ILE A 138 -19.14 -5.79 33.10
C ILE A 138 -20.28 -6.65 32.53
N PRO A 139 -20.93 -6.28 31.41
CA PRO A 139 -21.89 -7.16 30.75
C PRO A 139 -21.35 -8.56 30.40
N ILE A 140 -20.11 -8.68 29.93
CA ILE A 140 -19.51 -9.99 29.59
C ILE A 140 -19.36 -10.86 30.85
N ILE A 141 -18.86 -10.27 31.94
CA ILE A 141 -18.74 -10.98 33.24
C ILE A 141 -20.12 -11.41 33.74
N GLN A 142 -21.12 -10.53 33.66
CA GLN A 142 -22.47 -10.81 34.17
C GLN A 142 -23.23 -11.85 33.32
N ALA A 143 -22.93 -11.93 32.03
CA ALA A 143 -23.52 -12.91 31.14
C ALA A 143 -22.83 -14.28 31.22
N THR A 144 -21.66 -14.38 31.85
CA THR A 144 -20.92 -15.62 32.04
C THR A 144 -20.83 -15.98 33.52
N ASN A 145 -21.58 -17.00 33.94
CA ASN A 145 -21.40 -17.60 35.26
C ASN A 145 -20.13 -18.47 35.35
N ASP A 146 -19.44 -18.65 34.22
CA ASP A 146 -18.35 -19.59 34.05
C ASP A 146 -17.01 -19.04 34.60
N SER A 147 -16.33 -19.84 35.43
CA SER A 147 -14.98 -19.53 35.93
C SER A 147 -13.91 -19.69 34.86
N ASN A 148 -14.27 -20.22 33.69
CA ASN A 148 -13.36 -20.49 32.58
C ASN A 148 -13.13 -19.29 31.64
N LEU A 149 -13.53 -18.06 32.03
CA LEU A 149 -13.30 -16.83 31.26
C LEU A 149 -12.45 -15.83 32.04
N PHE A 150 -11.37 -15.35 31.42
CA PHE A 150 -10.48 -14.31 31.94
C PHE A 150 -10.40 -13.11 30.98
N ILE A 151 -10.53 -11.90 31.50
CA ILE A 151 -10.58 -10.67 30.70
C ILE A 151 -9.44 -9.71 31.10
N TYR A 152 -8.49 -9.52 30.20
CA TYR A 152 -7.58 -8.39 30.24
C TYR A 152 -8.35 -7.12 29.85
N CYS A 153 -8.23 -6.05 30.63
CA CYS A 153 -8.94 -4.80 30.39
C CYS A 153 -7.90 -3.68 30.31
N CYS A 154 -7.73 -3.07 29.14
CA CYS A 154 -6.82 -1.94 29.02
C CYS A 154 -7.54 -0.66 28.63
N ASP A 155 -7.07 0.46 29.17
CA ASP A 155 -7.47 1.79 28.72
C ASP A 155 -6.26 2.71 28.72
N TYR A 156 -6.33 3.76 27.90
CA TYR A 156 -5.28 4.76 27.85
C TYR A 156 -5.31 5.69 29.08
N SER A 157 -6.51 5.88 29.67
CA SER A 157 -6.70 6.68 30.88
C SER A 157 -6.44 5.85 32.14
N LYS A 158 -5.50 6.35 32.96
CA LYS A 158 -5.26 5.81 34.29
C LYS A 158 -6.49 5.92 35.17
N LYS A 159 -7.19 7.06 35.13
CA LYS A 159 -8.41 7.26 35.91
C LYS A 159 -9.51 6.25 35.56
N ALA A 160 -9.69 5.93 34.28
CA ALA A 160 -10.67 4.94 33.85
C ALA A 160 -10.38 3.55 34.45
N VAL A 161 -9.12 3.12 34.36
CA VAL A 161 -8.66 1.84 34.92
C VAL A 161 -8.83 1.80 36.44
N GLU A 162 -8.53 2.89 37.14
CA GLU A 162 -8.75 3.00 38.59
C GLU A 162 -10.23 2.85 38.97
N LEU A 163 -11.12 3.52 38.23
CA LEU A 163 -12.56 3.42 38.43
C LEU A 163 -13.06 1.99 38.18
N LEU A 164 -12.59 1.34 37.10
CA LEU A 164 -12.92 -0.04 36.80
C LEU A 164 -12.46 -0.99 37.91
N ARG A 165 -11.21 -0.84 38.37
CA ARG A 165 -10.63 -1.66 39.45
C ARG A 165 -11.39 -1.50 40.78
N SER A 166 -12.00 -0.34 41.01
CA SER A 166 -12.82 -0.07 42.22
C SER A 166 -14.25 -0.62 42.15
N ASP A 167 -14.71 -1.05 40.96
CA ASP A 167 -16.07 -1.54 40.78
C ASP A 167 -16.23 -2.98 41.30
N LYS A 168 -17.12 -3.16 42.28
CA LYS A 168 -17.36 -4.46 42.93
C LYS A 168 -17.88 -5.54 41.98
N ARG A 169 -18.38 -5.17 40.79
CA ARG A 169 -18.87 -6.12 39.77
C ARG A 169 -17.74 -6.75 38.97
N VAL A 170 -16.50 -6.27 39.11
CA VAL A 170 -15.32 -6.77 38.38
C VAL A 170 -14.42 -7.52 39.36
N PRO A 171 -14.53 -8.85 39.45
CA PRO A 171 -13.77 -9.61 40.42
C PRO A 171 -12.32 -9.78 39.94
N ALA A 172 -11.37 -9.55 40.85
CA ALA A 172 -9.93 -9.52 40.54
C ALA A 172 -9.37 -10.85 40.00
N ASN A 173 -10.06 -11.97 40.24
CA ASN A 173 -9.68 -13.28 39.71
C ASN A 173 -10.16 -13.55 38.28
N ARG A 174 -11.07 -12.74 37.74
CA ARG A 174 -11.58 -12.88 36.36
C ARG A 174 -11.17 -11.74 35.45
N CYS A 175 -10.62 -10.66 35.99
CA CYS A 175 -10.19 -9.51 35.19
C CYS A 175 -8.87 -8.93 35.65
N HIS A 176 -8.09 -8.46 34.69
CA HIS A 176 -6.86 -7.70 34.92
C HIS A 176 -6.96 -6.32 34.27
N PRO A 177 -7.40 -5.28 35.00
CA PRO A 177 -7.37 -3.90 34.52
C PRO A 177 -5.96 -3.29 34.59
N PHE A 178 -5.47 -2.74 33.49
CA PHE A 178 -4.17 -2.05 33.41
C PHE A 178 -4.18 -0.87 32.43
N VAL A 179 -3.24 0.05 32.60
CA VAL A 179 -3.08 1.21 31.71
C VAL A 179 -2.17 0.82 30.56
N TRP A 180 -2.61 1.06 29.33
CA TRP A 180 -1.78 0.78 28.16
C TRP A 180 -2.16 1.67 26.98
N ASP A 181 -1.14 2.32 26.40
CA ASP A 181 -1.20 2.88 25.06
C ASP A 181 -0.95 1.75 24.06
N ILE A 182 -1.98 1.32 23.34
CA ILE A 182 -1.84 0.20 22.38
C ILE A 182 -0.90 0.52 21.21
N THR A 183 -0.47 1.77 21.03
CA THR A 183 0.59 2.13 20.07
C THR A 183 1.99 1.82 20.59
N GLU A 184 2.13 1.44 21.86
CA GLU A 184 3.37 1.03 22.52
C GLU A 184 3.37 -0.47 22.85
N ASN A 185 4.54 -1.02 23.16
CA ASN A 185 4.65 -2.41 23.62
C ASN A 185 4.10 -2.58 25.04
N THR A 186 3.55 -3.75 25.34
CA THR A 186 3.12 -4.17 26.69
C THR A 186 3.72 -5.53 27.04
N ASP A 187 3.98 -5.70 28.34
CA ASP A 187 4.35 -6.96 29.00
C ASP A 187 3.20 -7.52 29.87
N GLN A 188 2.09 -6.79 30.00
CA GLN A 188 0.95 -7.15 30.85
C GLN A 188 0.13 -8.31 30.27
N VAL A 189 0.22 -8.52 28.96
CA VAL A 189 -0.46 -9.58 28.22
C VAL A 189 0.59 -10.38 27.47
N PRO A 190 0.73 -11.70 27.73
CA PRO A 190 1.66 -12.52 26.97
C PRO A 190 1.29 -12.55 25.48
N GLU A 191 2.30 -12.65 24.61
CA GLU A 191 2.08 -12.88 23.18
C GLU A 191 1.37 -14.22 22.95
N GLU A 192 0.61 -14.30 21.85
CA GLU A 192 -0.12 -15.50 21.44
C GLU A 192 -0.96 -16.13 22.56
N SER A 193 -1.61 -15.31 23.39
CA SER A 193 -2.31 -15.80 24.59
C SER A 193 -3.81 -15.52 24.61
N LEU A 194 -4.30 -14.71 23.66
CA LEU A 194 -5.69 -14.28 23.60
C LEU A 194 -6.47 -15.06 22.54
N ASP A 195 -7.68 -15.47 22.90
CA ASP A 195 -8.65 -16.05 21.97
C ASP A 195 -9.42 -14.95 21.24
N TYR A 196 -9.73 -13.85 21.94
CA TYR A 196 -10.48 -12.73 21.40
C TYR A 196 -9.90 -11.37 21.81
N ILE A 197 -9.91 -10.42 20.88
CA ILE A 197 -9.63 -9.01 21.17
C ILE A 197 -10.85 -8.19 20.76
N LEU A 198 -11.35 -7.35 21.66
CA LEU A 198 -12.49 -6.47 21.46
C LEU A 198 -12.01 -5.02 21.36
N CYS A 199 -12.35 -4.33 20.26
CA CYS A 199 -12.15 -2.90 20.07
C CYS A 199 -13.50 -2.24 19.81
N VAL A 200 -14.08 -1.58 20.82
CA VAL A 200 -15.38 -0.89 20.68
C VAL A 200 -15.20 0.62 20.79
N PHE A 201 -15.28 1.31 19.64
CA PHE A 201 -15.01 2.75 19.46
C PHE A 201 -13.60 3.15 19.90
N VAL A 202 -12.62 2.34 19.50
CA VAL A 202 -11.21 2.48 19.91
C VAL A 202 -10.35 2.98 18.77
N LEU A 203 -10.43 2.32 17.61
CA LEU A 203 -9.57 2.65 16.46
C LEU A 203 -9.86 4.07 15.99
N SER A 204 -11.11 4.51 16.03
CA SER A 204 -11.45 5.91 15.73
C SER A 204 -10.74 6.91 16.64
N ALA A 205 -10.44 6.56 17.90
CA ALA A 205 -9.79 7.48 18.83
C ALA A 205 -8.27 7.61 18.61
N ILE A 206 -7.69 6.84 17.69
CA ILE A 206 -6.25 6.79 17.43
C ILE A 206 -5.92 7.64 16.21
N ALA A 207 -4.82 8.39 16.28
CA ALA A 207 -4.32 9.15 15.14
C ALA A 207 -4.02 8.22 13.94
N PRO A 208 -4.42 8.59 12.70
CA PRO A 208 -4.29 7.71 11.53
C PRO A 208 -2.89 7.12 11.32
N CYS A 209 -1.84 7.91 11.56
CA CYS A 209 -0.45 7.47 11.41
C CYS A 209 -0.01 6.38 12.42
N ARG A 210 -0.75 6.18 13.52
CA ARG A 210 -0.46 5.18 14.56
C ARG A 210 -1.38 3.95 14.51
N LEU A 211 -2.44 3.98 13.71
CA LEU A 211 -3.42 2.88 13.60
C LEU A 211 -2.80 1.53 13.25
N LYS A 212 -1.93 1.51 12.24
CA LYS A 212 -1.27 0.27 11.81
C LYS A 212 -0.43 -0.36 12.92
N LEU A 213 0.30 0.47 13.67
CA LEU A 213 1.12 0.02 14.79
C LEU A 213 0.24 -0.52 15.93
N ALA A 214 -0.85 0.19 16.27
CA ALA A 214 -1.80 -0.27 17.27
C ALA A 214 -2.37 -1.66 16.92
N ILE A 215 -2.78 -1.86 15.67
CA ILE A 215 -3.33 -3.15 15.23
C ILE A 215 -2.27 -4.25 15.25
N LEU A 216 -1.03 -3.98 14.80
CA LEU A 216 0.06 -4.96 14.89
C LEU A 216 0.32 -5.39 16.35
N ASN A 217 0.29 -4.44 17.29
CA ASN A 217 0.47 -4.71 18.72
C ASN A 217 -0.66 -5.55 19.32
N LEU A 218 -1.88 -5.46 18.77
CA LEU A 218 -3.00 -6.31 19.16
C LEU A 218 -2.90 -7.69 18.52
N VAL A 219 -2.62 -7.76 17.21
CA VAL A 219 -2.58 -9.02 16.46
C VAL A 219 -1.54 -10.00 17.01
N ARG A 220 -0.36 -9.52 17.45
CA ARG A 220 0.66 -10.37 18.09
C ARG A 220 0.22 -11.05 19.39
N LEU A 221 -0.84 -10.54 20.05
CA LEU A 221 -1.36 -11.11 21.29
C LEU A 221 -2.37 -12.25 21.03
N LEU A 222 -2.89 -12.35 19.80
CA LEU A 222 -3.84 -13.41 19.43
C LEU A 222 -3.11 -14.74 19.28
N LYS A 223 -3.68 -15.79 19.87
CA LYS A 223 -3.35 -17.18 19.54
C LYS A 223 -3.60 -17.44 18.05
N PRO A 224 -2.98 -18.48 17.48
CA PRO A 224 -3.47 -19.08 16.25
C PRO A 224 -4.99 -19.31 16.23
N GLY A 225 -5.68 -18.63 15.31
CA GLY A 225 -7.14 -18.72 15.18
C GLY A 225 -7.95 -17.78 16.07
N GLY A 226 -7.27 -16.99 16.90
CA GLY A 226 -7.90 -15.91 17.65
C GLY A 226 -8.54 -14.87 16.74
N ILE A 227 -9.52 -14.15 17.27
CA ILE A 227 -10.36 -13.22 16.50
C ILE A 227 -10.22 -11.79 17.02
N LEU A 228 -9.90 -10.86 16.13
CA LEU A 228 -10.04 -9.42 16.36
C LEU A 228 -11.47 -9.00 16.01
N MET A 229 -12.19 -8.49 17.00
CA MET A 229 -13.57 -8.01 16.89
C MET A 229 -13.59 -6.50 17.07
N VAL A 230 -14.08 -5.78 16.06
CA VAL A 230 -14.10 -4.32 16.05
C VAL A 230 -15.52 -3.83 15.84
N LYS A 231 -15.95 -2.86 16.66
CA LYS A 231 -17.12 -2.03 16.39
C LYS A 231 -16.72 -0.56 16.47
N ASP A 232 -16.76 0.16 15.36
CA ASP A 232 -16.31 1.56 15.32
C ASP A 232 -17.22 2.46 14.48
N TYR A 233 -16.94 3.77 14.44
CA TYR A 233 -17.75 4.74 13.70
C TYR A 233 -17.62 4.57 12.19
N GLY A 234 -18.76 4.42 11.52
CA GLY A 234 -18.84 4.40 10.05
C GLY A 234 -18.81 5.81 9.47
N ARG A 235 -18.34 5.96 8.23
CA ARG A 235 -18.35 7.24 7.52
C ARG A 235 -19.78 7.78 7.37
N TYR A 236 -19.90 9.09 7.52
CA TYR A 236 -21.16 9.83 7.57
C TYR A 236 -22.06 9.47 8.75
N ASP A 237 -21.50 8.87 9.80
CA ASP A 237 -22.19 8.80 11.07
C ASP A 237 -22.62 10.21 11.51
N LEU A 238 -23.80 10.31 12.09
CA LEU A 238 -24.36 11.59 12.52
C LEU A 238 -23.45 12.37 13.48
N THR A 239 -22.60 11.70 14.26
CA THR A 239 -21.60 12.38 15.09
C THR A 239 -20.56 13.12 14.24
N GLN A 240 -20.21 12.62 13.05
CA GLN A 240 -19.38 13.31 12.06
C GLN A 240 -20.12 14.53 11.51
N LEU A 241 -21.35 14.32 11.03
CA LEU A 241 -22.13 15.36 10.35
C LEU A 241 -22.54 16.53 11.26
N ARG A 242 -22.50 16.33 12.58
CA ARG A 242 -22.82 17.38 13.57
C ARG A 242 -21.65 18.24 13.98
N PHE A 243 -20.43 17.93 13.53
CA PHE A 243 -19.30 18.77 13.83
C PHE A 243 -19.51 20.16 13.23
N LYS A 244 -19.20 21.16 14.07
CA LYS A 244 -19.19 22.57 13.69
C LYS A 244 -17.77 22.94 13.24
N ARG A 245 -17.55 24.24 12.97
CA ARG A 245 -16.24 24.82 12.68
C ARG A 245 -15.19 24.40 13.71
N ASP A 246 -13.93 24.34 13.27
CA ASP A 246 -12.74 24.08 14.10
C ASP A 246 -12.75 22.68 14.74
N ARG A 247 -13.21 21.69 13.97
CA ARG A 247 -13.24 20.27 14.38
C ARG A 247 -12.65 19.32 13.34
N PHE A 248 -12.71 19.69 12.06
CA PHE A 248 -12.09 18.94 10.98
C PHE A 248 -10.57 19.06 11.05
N ILE A 249 -9.86 17.93 11.03
CA ILE A 249 -8.40 17.91 10.99
C ILE A 249 -7.94 17.45 9.61
N ASP A 250 -8.43 16.29 9.19
CA ASP A 250 -8.08 15.68 7.90
C ASP A 250 -9.25 14.80 7.42
N GLU A 251 -9.25 14.38 6.15
CA GLU A 251 -10.28 13.61 5.42
C GLU A 251 -11.45 13.07 6.28
N ASN A 252 -11.14 12.13 7.17
CA ASN A 252 -12.08 11.47 8.06
C ASN A 252 -11.73 11.59 9.55
N PHE A 253 -10.77 12.43 9.90
CA PHE A 253 -10.20 12.60 11.23
C PHE A 253 -10.60 13.95 11.83
N TYR A 254 -11.17 13.91 13.03
CA TYR A 254 -11.76 15.06 13.70
C TYR A 254 -11.34 15.14 15.16
N ARG A 255 -11.41 16.36 15.70
CA ARG A 255 -11.35 16.63 17.14
C ARG A 255 -12.76 16.80 17.70
N ARG A 256 -13.05 16.16 18.84
CA ARG A 256 -14.28 16.36 19.61
C ARG A 256 -14.26 17.62 20.46
N GLY A 257 -15.43 17.98 20.98
CA GLY A 257 -15.62 19.12 21.90
C GLY A 257 -14.64 19.15 23.07
N ASP A 258 -14.39 17.99 23.65
CA ASP A 258 -13.50 17.74 24.80
C ASP A 258 -12.01 17.61 24.44
N GLY A 259 -11.66 17.68 23.16
CA GLY A 259 -10.28 17.52 22.69
C GLY A 259 -9.87 16.11 22.31
N THR A 260 -10.68 15.10 22.57
CA THR A 260 -10.40 13.74 22.11
C THR A 260 -10.54 13.62 20.59
N PHE A 261 -9.82 12.68 19.98
CA PHE A 261 -9.89 12.43 18.55
C PHE A 261 -11.00 11.44 18.16
N VAL A 262 -11.43 11.51 16.90
CA VAL A 262 -12.32 10.52 16.28
C VAL A 262 -12.10 10.45 14.77
N SER A 263 -11.88 9.25 14.26
CA SER A 263 -11.88 8.91 12.84
C SER A 263 -13.18 8.21 12.44
N TYR A 264 -13.55 8.31 11.16
CA TYR A 264 -14.73 7.65 10.59
C TYR A 264 -14.36 6.78 9.40
N PHE A 265 -14.68 5.49 9.45
CA PHE A 265 -14.18 4.51 8.49
C PHE A 265 -15.24 4.11 7.47
N THR A 266 -14.82 3.86 6.23
CA THR A 266 -15.58 2.99 5.33
C THR A 266 -15.24 1.52 5.58
N THR A 267 -16.12 0.63 5.13
CA THR A 267 -15.90 -0.82 5.19
C THR A 267 -14.59 -1.22 4.49
N GLU A 268 -14.28 -0.59 3.35
CA GLU A 268 -13.08 -0.84 2.55
C GLU A 268 -11.80 -0.35 3.23
N GLU A 269 -11.82 0.85 3.83
CA GLU A 269 -10.67 1.41 4.54
C GLU A 269 -10.27 0.53 5.73
N LEU A 270 -11.28 0.15 6.53
CA LEU A 270 -11.07 -0.71 7.69
C LEU A 270 -10.60 -2.11 7.25
N HIS A 271 -11.17 -2.65 6.17
CA HIS A 271 -10.71 -3.92 5.60
C HIS A 271 -9.28 -3.87 5.09
N ALA A 272 -8.92 -2.82 4.35
CA ALA A 272 -7.56 -2.64 3.83
C ALA A 272 -6.54 -2.55 4.97
N LEU A 273 -6.88 -1.83 6.04
CA LEU A 273 -6.04 -1.70 7.24
C LEU A 273 -5.77 -3.05 7.91
N PHE A 274 -6.79 -3.91 8.04
CA PHE A 274 -6.63 -5.26 8.59
C PHE A 274 -5.91 -6.21 7.63
N ALA A 275 -6.21 -6.15 6.33
CA ALA A 275 -5.55 -7.00 5.33
C ALA A 275 -4.03 -6.74 5.28
N GLN A 276 -3.62 -5.47 5.41
CA GLN A 276 -2.20 -5.08 5.45
C GLN A 276 -1.41 -5.64 6.63
N VAL A 277 -2.07 -6.11 7.70
CA VAL A 277 -1.44 -6.74 8.86
C VAL A 277 -1.66 -8.27 8.89
N GLY A 278 -2.09 -8.86 7.78
CA GLY A 278 -2.22 -10.31 7.63
C GLY A 278 -3.53 -10.90 8.20
N LEU A 279 -4.51 -10.06 8.49
CA LEU A 279 -5.82 -10.49 8.95
C LEU A 279 -6.78 -10.78 7.80
N GLU A 280 -7.48 -11.91 7.86
CA GLU A 280 -8.55 -12.32 6.96
C GLU A 280 -9.91 -11.92 7.52
N ARG A 281 -10.77 -11.35 6.66
CA ARG A 281 -12.15 -10.97 7.00
C ARG A 281 -13.03 -12.22 7.21
N ILE A 282 -13.62 -12.35 8.39
CA ILE A 282 -14.73 -13.28 8.68
C ILE A 282 -16.07 -12.59 8.38
N GLN A 283 -16.24 -11.38 8.89
CA GLN A 283 -17.46 -10.57 8.74
C GLN A 283 -17.07 -9.09 8.73
N ASN A 284 -17.68 -8.29 7.86
CA ASN A 284 -17.61 -6.83 7.93
C ASN A 284 -18.95 -6.25 7.48
N ILE A 285 -19.66 -5.56 8.37
CA ILE A 285 -21.02 -5.05 8.14
C ILE A 285 -21.08 -3.59 8.58
N MET A 286 -21.61 -2.73 7.71
CA MET A 286 -22.02 -1.37 8.04
C MET A 286 -23.46 -1.38 8.57
N GLU A 287 -23.64 -1.10 9.86
CA GLU A 287 -24.96 -1.00 10.47
C GLU A 287 -25.47 0.44 10.42
N LYS A 288 -26.57 0.69 9.69
CA LYS A 288 -27.29 1.98 9.68
C LYS A 288 -28.55 1.91 10.54
N ARG A 289 -28.63 2.69 11.63
CA ARG A 289 -29.78 2.68 12.54
C ARG A 289 -30.49 4.01 12.57
N LEU A 290 -31.82 4.02 12.43
CA LEU A 290 -32.64 5.22 12.57
C LEU A 290 -33.22 5.31 13.99
N VAL A 291 -32.76 6.26 14.81
CA VAL A 291 -33.23 6.52 16.16
C VAL A 291 -34.27 7.63 16.17
N ASN A 292 -35.47 7.29 16.65
CA ASN A 292 -36.59 8.21 16.72
C ASN A 292 -36.51 9.07 18.00
N LYS A 293 -35.82 10.21 17.91
CA LYS A 293 -35.79 11.24 18.97
C LYS A 293 -36.08 12.61 18.37
N ARG A 294 -37.33 12.85 17.93
CA ARG A 294 -37.83 14.13 17.35
C ARG A 294 -37.06 14.68 16.11
N LYS A 295 -35.98 14.03 15.68
CA LYS A 295 -35.05 14.46 14.62
C LYS A 295 -34.63 13.34 13.64
N LEU A 296 -35.21 12.13 13.74
CA LEU A 296 -34.93 10.98 12.85
C LEU A 296 -33.42 10.74 12.61
N LEU A 297 -32.71 10.29 13.65
CA LEU A 297 -31.24 10.26 13.68
C LEU A 297 -30.68 8.97 13.08
N LYS A 298 -29.81 9.03 12.06
CA LYS A 298 -29.14 7.84 11.50
C LYS A 298 -27.75 7.64 12.12
N LEU A 299 -27.50 6.52 12.79
CA LEU A 299 -26.19 6.12 13.32
C LEU A 299 -25.56 5.07 12.39
N CYS A 300 -24.29 5.21 12.05
CA CYS A 300 -23.53 4.30 11.20
C CYS A 300 -22.38 3.68 12.01
N CYS A 301 -22.31 2.36 12.08
CA CYS A 301 -21.18 1.66 12.74
C CYS A 301 -20.67 0.52 11.88
N GLU A 302 -19.35 0.37 11.79
CA GLU A 302 -18.70 -0.78 11.18
C GLU A 302 -18.53 -1.88 12.22
N VAL A 303 -18.95 -3.11 11.91
CA VAL A 303 -18.72 -4.30 12.72
C VAL A 303 -17.88 -5.29 11.93
N ALA A 304 -16.66 -5.54 12.41
CA ALA A 304 -15.65 -6.32 11.73
C ALA A 304 -15.15 -7.49 12.62
N LYS A 305 -15.07 -8.69 12.05
CA LYS A 305 -14.46 -9.88 12.68
C LYS A 305 -13.36 -10.40 11.77
N TYR A 306 -12.16 -10.57 12.29
CA TYR A 306 -10.98 -10.93 11.52
C TYR A 306 -10.12 -11.97 12.24
N ARG A 307 -9.44 -12.84 11.49
CA ARG A 307 -8.50 -13.86 12.03
C ARG A 307 -7.18 -13.89 11.27
N PRO A 308 -6.09 -14.42 11.83
CA PRO A 308 -4.84 -14.62 11.08
C PRO A 308 -5.02 -15.57 9.87
N LEU A 309 -4.55 -15.16 8.68
CA LEU A 309 -4.69 -15.91 7.40
C LEU A 309 -4.09 -17.34 7.44
N LEU A 310 -3.03 -17.51 8.21
CA LEU A 310 -2.20 -18.73 8.22
C LEU A 310 -2.93 -19.97 8.68
N LEU A 311 -3.88 -19.82 9.60
CA LEU A 311 -4.63 -20.96 10.10
C LEU A 311 -5.57 -21.54 9.03
N LYS A 312 -6.09 -20.70 8.13
CA LYS A 312 -6.89 -21.17 7.00
C LYS A 312 -6.01 -21.96 6.02
N LEU A 313 -4.81 -21.48 5.75
CA LEU A 313 -3.84 -22.17 4.89
C LEU A 313 -3.44 -23.51 5.51
N TYR A 314 -3.14 -23.56 6.82
CA TYR A 314 -2.84 -24.83 7.50
C TYR A 314 -3.98 -25.83 7.42
N LYS A 315 -5.24 -25.40 7.58
CA LYS A 315 -6.43 -26.27 7.51
C LYS A 315 -6.76 -26.74 6.09
N GLN A 316 -6.12 -26.20 5.05
CA GLN A 316 -6.30 -26.76 3.70
C GLN A 316 -5.65 -28.14 3.62
N ARG A 317 -6.45 -29.13 3.21
CA ARG A 317 -6.04 -30.55 3.18
C ARG A 317 -4.75 -30.79 2.39
N SER A 318 -4.53 -30.04 1.31
CA SER A 318 -3.31 -30.09 0.50
C SER A 318 -2.08 -29.61 1.27
N VAL A 319 -2.21 -28.51 2.00
CA VAL A 319 -1.14 -27.89 2.78
C VAL A 319 -0.85 -28.70 4.05
N SER A 320 -1.89 -29.10 4.80
CA SER A 320 -1.72 -29.96 5.98
C SER A 320 -1.05 -31.28 5.61
N ASN A 321 -1.49 -31.91 4.52
CA ASN A 321 -0.91 -33.17 4.06
C ASN A 321 0.53 -32.99 3.59
N TYR A 322 0.86 -31.88 2.92
CA TYR A 322 2.23 -31.59 2.53
C TYR A 322 3.13 -31.39 3.75
N LEU A 323 2.68 -30.59 4.73
CA LEU A 323 3.44 -30.31 5.95
C LEU A 323 3.63 -31.57 6.81
N LEU A 324 2.59 -32.39 7.02
CA LEU A 324 2.69 -33.65 7.76
C LEU A 324 3.47 -34.72 7.00
N LYS A 325 3.40 -34.76 5.66
CA LYS A 325 4.23 -35.67 4.85
C LYS A 325 5.71 -35.30 4.91
N THR A 326 6.00 -34.00 4.85
CA THR A 326 7.38 -33.48 4.81
C THR A 326 7.99 -33.46 6.22
N TRP A 327 7.17 -33.19 7.24
CA TRP A 327 7.55 -33.14 8.65
C TRP A 327 6.50 -33.88 9.51
N PRO A 328 6.64 -35.21 9.67
CA PRO A 328 5.64 -36.06 10.35
C PRO A 328 5.33 -35.70 11.80
N ASN A 329 6.23 -34.98 12.46
CA ASN A 329 6.11 -34.57 13.86
C ASN A 329 5.92 -33.07 14.03
N ILE A 330 5.58 -32.34 12.96
CA ILE A 330 5.41 -30.89 13.02
C ILE A 330 4.21 -30.51 13.91
N THR A 331 4.45 -29.65 14.89
CA THR A 331 3.39 -29.09 15.72
C THR A 331 2.56 -28.07 14.95
N CYS A 332 1.35 -27.76 15.41
CA CYS A 332 0.50 -26.73 14.78
C CYS A 332 1.24 -25.39 14.72
N ASP A 333 1.93 -25.00 15.79
CA ASP A 333 2.65 -23.73 15.87
C ASP A 333 3.86 -23.69 14.94
N GLU A 334 4.61 -24.79 14.82
CA GLU A 334 5.70 -24.89 13.83
C GLU A 334 5.19 -24.85 12.39
N ALA A 335 4.05 -25.47 12.12
CA ALA A 335 3.42 -25.44 10.80
C ALA A 335 2.91 -24.05 10.45
N LEU A 336 2.32 -23.34 11.40
CA LEU A 336 1.87 -21.97 11.24
C LEU A 336 3.04 -21.00 11.11
N PHE A 337 4.14 -21.22 11.85
CA PHE A 337 5.39 -20.48 11.69
C PHE A 337 5.99 -20.70 10.29
N LEU A 338 6.05 -21.94 9.80
CA LEU A 338 6.51 -22.21 8.44
C LEU A 338 5.61 -21.56 7.39
N LEU A 339 4.29 -21.60 7.58
CA LEU A 339 3.36 -20.92 6.68
C LEU A 339 3.49 -19.40 6.77
N TYR A 340 3.76 -18.84 7.96
CA TYR A 340 4.09 -17.43 8.17
C TYR A 340 5.33 -17.07 7.38
N GLU A 341 6.42 -17.81 7.54
CA GLU A 341 7.66 -17.63 6.78
C GLU A 341 7.43 -17.74 5.26
N PHE A 342 6.55 -18.66 4.82
CA PHE A 342 6.29 -18.88 3.40
C PHE A 342 5.36 -17.85 2.76
N THR A 343 4.44 -17.24 3.52
CA THR A 343 3.40 -16.34 2.99
C THR A 343 3.59 -14.88 3.37
N PHE A 344 4.25 -14.60 4.49
CA PHE A 344 4.47 -13.26 5.04
C PHE A 344 5.95 -12.97 5.35
N GLY A 345 6.80 -14.00 5.46
CA GLY A 345 8.25 -13.87 5.53
C GLY A 345 8.82 -13.36 4.21
N ARG A 346 9.59 -12.27 4.30
CA ARG A 346 10.18 -11.53 3.18
C ARG A 346 10.81 -12.42 2.09
N LEU A 347 10.54 -12.02 0.84
CA LEU A 347 11.49 -11.88 -0.27
C LEU A 347 12.94 -12.23 0.10
N GLY A 348 13.46 -13.31 -0.51
CA GLY A 348 14.89 -13.47 -0.75
C GLY A 348 15.62 -14.54 0.04
N MET A 349 15.12 -15.78 0.09
CA MET A 349 16.00 -16.95 0.12
C MET A 349 15.32 -18.10 -0.64
N LYS A 350 15.67 -18.27 -1.92
CA LYS A 350 15.63 -19.62 -2.51
C LYS A 350 16.58 -20.47 -1.67
N ARG A 351 16.02 -21.47 -0.98
CA ARG A 351 16.81 -22.63 -0.55
C ARG A 351 17.02 -23.47 -1.79
N ASP A 352 18.17 -23.32 -2.42
CA ASP A 352 18.62 -24.34 -3.35
C ASP A 352 18.76 -25.64 -2.55
N GLY A 353 18.07 -26.68 -3.02
CA GLY A 353 17.77 -27.90 -2.29
C GLY A 353 18.95 -28.83 -1.99
N ASN A 354 20.16 -28.30 -1.77
CA ASN A 354 21.37 -29.10 -1.60
C ASN A 354 22.28 -28.73 -0.42
N ASP A 355 21.92 -27.83 0.49
CA ASP A 355 22.78 -27.59 1.68
C ASP A 355 22.41 -28.51 2.86
N HIS A 356 22.99 -29.71 2.79
CA HIS A 356 23.23 -30.57 3.94
C HIS A 356 24.04 -29.83 5.00
N GLN A 357 23.56 -29.82 6.25
CA GLN A 357 24.25 -29.33 7.45
C GLN A 357 24.72 -27.86 7.37
N VAL A 358 24.01 -26.95 8.05
CA VAL A 358 24.59 -25.66 8.44
C VAL A 358 25.81 -25.92 9.33
N LYS A 359 26.99 -26.01 8.71
CA LYS A 359 28.28 -25.85 9.39
C LYS A 359 28.27 -24.49 10.08
N SER A 360 29.00 -24.33 11.18
CA SER A 360 29.09 -23.04 11.86
C SER A 360 29.68 -21.97 10.92
N SER A 361 28.84 -21.13 10.32
CA SER A 361 29.28 -20.08 9.40
C SER A 361 29.73 -18.84 10.14
N PHE A 362 30.75 -18.16 9.60
CA PHE A 362 31.23 -16.87 10.11
C PHE A 362 30.80 -15.78 9.12
N VAL A 363 30.13 -14.76 9.65
CA VAL A 363 29.58 -13.64 8.90
C VAL A 363 30.24 -12.34 9.36
N MET A 364 30.41 -11.39 8.45
CA MET A 364 30.90 -10.05 8.76
C MET A 364 29.88 -8.99 8.39
N ASP A 365 29.61 -8.07 9.31
CA ASP A 365 28.78 -6.87 9.11
C ASP A 365 29.69 -5.64 9.28
N VAL A 366 29.96 -4.95 8.18
CA VAL A 366 31.08 -3.98 8.11
C VAL A 366 30.68 -2.56 8.55
N CYS A 367 29.37 -2.29 8.65
CA CYS A 367 28.79 -1.00 9.06
C CYS A 367 27.58 -1.27 9.97
N ALA A 368 27.83 -2.03 11.04
CA ALA A 368 26.83 -2.80 11.75
C ALA A 368 25.90 -1.95 12.62
N ALA A 369 26.37 -0.82 13.14
CA ALA A 369 25.59 -0.08 14.13
C ALA A 369 24.44 0.72 13.46
N PRO A 370 23.26 0.87 14.09
CA PRO A 370 22.94 0.55 15.48
C PRO A 370 22.55 -0.91 15.73
N GLY A 371 22.67 -1.83 14.75
CA GLY A 371 22.53 -3.27 14.97
C GLY A 371 21.27 -3.92 14.42
N MET A 372 20.40 -3.20 13.70
CA MET A 372 19.13 -3.75 13.17
C MET A 372 19.34 -4.99 12.27
N LYS A 373 20.25 -4.89 11.30
CA LYS A 373 20.57 -6.00 10.40
C LYS A 373 21.40 -7.07 11.11
N THR A 374 22.35 -6.65 11.96
CA THR A 374 23.22 -7.54 12.73
C THR A 374 22.46 -8.45 13.68
N THR A 375 21.49 -7.93 14.45
CA THR A 375 20.66 -8.75 15.36
C THR A 375 19.72 -9.66 14.59
N HIS A 376 19.24 -9.23 13.43
CA HIS A 376 18.43 -10.07 12.55
C HIS A 376 19.23 -11.24 11.96
N LEU A 377 20.48 -10.97 11.51
CA LEU A 377 21.41 -12.01 11.09
C LEU A 377 21.65 -13.04 12.21
N ALA A 378 21.82 -12.59 13.45
CA ALA A 378 22.00 -13.49 14.59
C ALA A 378 20.79 -14.41 14.82
N ALA A 379 19.57 -13.89 14.62
CA ALA A 379 18.33 -14.67 14.71
C ALA A 379 18.25 -15.71 13.58
N LEU A 380 18.57 -15.34 12.33
CA LEU A 380 18.58 -16.25 11.18
C LEU A 380 19.61 -17.38 11.34
N MET A 381 20.78 -17.04 11.90
CA MET A 381 21.83 -18.01 12.22
C MET A 381 21.47 -18.88 13.45
N LYS A 382 20.31 -18.65 14.08
CA LYS A 382 19.85 -19.35 15.29
C LYS A 382 20.91 -19.37 16.40
N ASN A 383 21.65 -18.27 16.55
CA ASN A 383 22.80 -18.17 17.46
C ASN A 383 23.87 -19.28 17.27
N LYS A 384 24.06 -19.79 16.04
CA LYS A 384 25.14 -20.72 15.69
C LYS A 384 26.18 -20.02 14.82
N GLY A 385 27.46 -20.26 15.07
CA GLY A 385 28.55 -19.58 14.37
C GLY A 385 28.91 -18.24 15.00
N LYS A 386 29.29 -17.26 14.18
CA LYS A 386 29.82 -15.98 14.67
C LYS A 386 29.56 -14.83 13.70
N ILE A 387 29.24 -13.65 14.23
CA ILE A 387 29.10 -12.41 13.48
C ILE A 387 30.16 -11.43 13.96
N PHE A 388 31.05 -11.00 13.07
CA PHE A 388 31.98 -9.90 13.32
C PHE A 388 31.34 -8.59 12.88
N ALA A 389 31.06 -7.70 13.82
CA ALA A 389 30.34 -6.46 13.58
C ALA A 389 31.26 -5.25 13.81
N PHE A 390 31.36 -4.37 12.83
CA PHE A 390 32.23 -3.19 12.88
C PHE A 390 31.42 -1.91 12.72
N ASP A 391 31.77 -0.88 13.50
CA ASP A 391 31.33 0.50 13.26
C ASP A 391 32.36 1.47 13.84
N ARG A 392 32.60 2.60 13.16
CA ARG A 392 33.55 3.62 13.63
C ARG A 392 33.03 4.46 14.80
N ASN A 393 31.72 4.46 15.04
CA ASN A 393 31.08 5.30 16.06
C ASN A 393 30.79 4.50 17.33
N ALA A 394 31.51 4.84 18.40
CA ALA A 394 31.40 4.16 19.70
C ALA A 394 29.98 4.24 20.31
N GLU A 395 29.27 5.35 20.15
CA GLU A 395 27.91 5.51 20.68
C GLU A 395 26.90 4.61 19.96
N ARG A 396 26.96 4.57 18.62
CA ARG A 396 26.12 3.66 17.82
C ARG A 396 26.45 2.21 18.14
N LEU A 397 27.72 1.88 18.33
CA LEU A 397 28.15 0.53 18.72
C LEU A 397 27.61 0.12 20.10
N ASN A 398 27.54 1.07 21.05
CA ASN A 398 26.91 0.83 22.35
C ASN A 398 25.40 0.51 22.21
N LEU A 399 24.70 1.14 21.25
CA LEU A 399 23.32 0.79 20.92
C LEU A 399 23.22 -0.63 20.35
N LEU A 400 24.13 -1.01 19.44
CA LEU A 400 24.21 -2.37 18.91
C LEU A 400 24.42 -3.40 20.03
N GLN A 401 25.30 -3.13 20.99
CA GLN A 401 25.52 -4.03 22.13
C GLN A 401 24.26 -4.17 23.00
N LYS A 402 23.53 -3.07 23.24
CA LYS A 402 22.24 -3.10 23.96
C LYS A 402 21.19 -3.90 23.18
N MET A 403 21.03 -3.65 21.89
CA MET A 403 20.11 -4.38 21.01
C MET A 403 20.44 -5.87 20.96
N SER A 404 21.73 -6.21 20.88
CA SER A 404 22.21 -7.60 20.86
C SER A 404 21.86 -8.34 22.15
N LYS A 405 22.01 -7.67 23.31
CA LYS A 405 21.60 -8.23 24.61
C LYS A 405 20.09 -8.44 24.67
N ASN A 406 19.30 -7.43 24.27
CA ASN A 406 17.83 -7.51 24.30
C ASN A 406 17.29 -8.59 23.35
N ALA A 407 17.92 -8.78 22.19
CA ALA A 407 17.57 -9.82 21.22
C ALA A 407 18.16 -11.20 21.57
N ASN A 408 18.86 -11.34 22.71
CA ASN A 408 19.58 -12.56 23.10
C ASN A 408 20.50 -13.09 21.98
N ALA A 409 21.13 -12.17 21.24
CA ALA A 409 22.05 -12.45 20.13
C ALA A 409 23.47 -12.66 20.69
N ARG A 410 23.83 -13.94 20.90
CA ARG A 410 25.06 -14.33 21.63
C ARG A 410 26.30 -14.45 20.74
N ILE A 411 26.09 -14.46 19.42
CA ILE A 411 27.15 -14.72 18.45
C ILE A 411 27.78 -13.44 17.85
N ILE A 412 27.35 -12.26 18.29
CA ILE A 412 27.83 -10.97 17.77
C ILE A 412 29.10 -10.53 18.53
N GLN A 413 30.17 -10.28 17.78
CA GLN A 413 31.39 -9.63 18.26
C GLN A 413 31.53 -8.24 17.65
N ALA A 414 31.16 -7.23 18.43
CA ALA A 414 31.19 -5.83 18.03
C ALA A 414 32.56 -5.20 18.31
N GLN A 415 33.15 -4.50 17.33
CA GLN A 415 34.40 -3.76 17.47
C GLN A 415 34.25 -2.32 16.97
N CYS A 416 34.75 -1.36 17.75
CA CYS A 416 34.73 0.05 17.40
C CYS A 416 35.98 0.40 16.59
N ILE A 417 35.90 0.32 15.28
CA ILE A 417 37.01 0.56 14.36
C ILE A 417 36.47 0.99 12.99
N ASP A 418 37.21 1.84 12.29
CA ASP A 418 36.95 2.11 10.88
C ASP A 418 37.21 0.83 10.08
N PHE A 419 36.17 0.33 9.40
CA PHE A 419 36.29 -0.92 8.65
C PHE A 419 37.41 -0.88 7.60
N LEU A 420 37.70 0.28 7.01
CA LEU A 420 38.79 0.42 6.04
C LEU A 420 40.20 0.20 6.64
N GLN A 421 40.31 0.20 7.98
CA GLN A 421 41.54 -0.06 8.72
C GLN A 421 41.62 -1.51 9.25
N VAL A 422 40.57 -2.31 9.05
CA VAL A 422 40.54 -3.69 9.50
C VAL A 422 41.46 -4.54 8.62
N ASP A 423 42.37 -5.29 9.24
CA ASP A 423 43.14 -6.29 8.51
C ASP A 423 42.26 -7.52 8.25
N ILE A 424 41.54 -7.47 7.13
CA ILE A 424 40.63 -8.52 6.65
C ILE A 424 41.30 -9.90 6.49
N ASN A 425 42.63 -9.96 6.34
CA ASN A 425 43.36 -11.23 6.25
C ASN A 425 43.33 -12.03 7.56
N LYS A 426 42.99 -11.39 8.69
CA LYS A 426 42.77 -12.06 9.99
C LYS A 426 41.44 -12.80 10.07
N PHE A 427 40.56 -12.61 9.08
CA PHE A 427 39.21 -13.17 9.04
C PHE A 427 39.06 -14.23 7.95
N THR A 428 40.04 -15.14 7.83
CA THR A 428 40.08 -16.22 6.82
C THR A 428 38.90 -17.19 6.91
N GLN A 429 38.16 -17.19 8.01
CA GLN A 429 36.98 -18.04 8.20
C GLN A 429 35.66 -17.41 7.72
N VAL A 430 35.66 -16.11 7.40
CA VAL A 430 34.44 -15.39 7.00
C VAL A 430 34.07 -15.73 5.57
N GLU A 431 32.94 -16.39 5.40
CA GLU A 431 32.41 -16.81 4.11
C GLU A 431 31.32 -15.87 3.58
N TYR A 432 30.74 -15.04 4.45
CA TYR A 432 29.63 -14.14 4.10
C TYR A 432 29.86 -12.74 4.65
N ALA A 433 29.59 -11.71 3.84
CA ALA A 433 29.68 -10.32 4.27
C ALA A 433 28.41 -9.51 3.96
N LEU A 434 28.05 -8.61 4.87
CA LEU A 434 27.01 -7.61 4.70
C LEU A 434 27.66 -6.22 4.69
N VAL A 435 27.36 -5.45 3.64
CA VAL A 435 27.82 -4.08 3.42
C VAL A 435 26.60 -3.17 3.35
N ASP A 436 26.27 -2.55 4.49
CA ASP A 436 25.21 -1.54 4.65
C ASP A 436 25.84 -0.18 5.00
N PRO A 437 26.56 0.46 4.05
CA PRO A 437 27.39 1.61 4.33
C PRO A 437 26.56 2.88 4.54
N PRO A 438 27.16 3.94 5.12
CA PRO A 438 26.55 5.25 5.18
C PRO A 438 26.08 5.71 3.80
N CYS A 439 24.80 6.07 3.72
CA CYS A 439 24.13 6.49 2.51
C CYS A 439 23.55 7.90 2.70
N SER A 440 23.13 8.56 1.61
CA SER A 440 22.45 9.87 1.68
C SER A 440 21.16 9.83 2.51
N GLY A 441 20.59 8.64 2.71
CA GLY A 441 19.30 8.43 3.36
C GLY A 441 18.15 8.95 2.51
N SER A 442 18.37 9.20 1.22
CA SER A 442 17.36 9.74 0.30
C SER A 442 16.11 8.85 0.16
N GLY A 443 16.23 7.55 0.48
CA GLY A 443 15.12 6.60 0.55
C GLY A 443 14.51 6.43 1.95
N MET A 444 15.04 7.09 2.98
CA MET A 444 14.53 7.07 4.35
C MET A 444 13.50 8.18 4.55
N VAL A 445 12.26 7.82 4.89
CA VAL A 445 11.28 8.77 5.41
C VAL A 445 11.66 9.05 6.87
N LYS A 446 12.30 10.19 7.15
CA LYS A 446 12.57 10.61 8.53
C LYS A 446 11.22 10.85 9.23
N ARG A 447 11.04 10.26 10.41
CA ARG A 447 9.87 10.51 11.25
C ARG A 447 9.91 11.98 11.72
N GLY A 448 8.97 12.79 11.23
CA GLY A 448 8.65 14.09 11.84
C GLY A 448 9.43 15.32 11.38
N GLU A 449 10.35 15.23 10.42
CA GLU A 449 10.96 16.40 9.79
C GLU A 449 10.51 16.47 8.33
N PHE A 450 9.77 17.53 7.98
CA PHE A 450 9.73 17.99 6.60
C PHE A 450 11.17 18.32 6.21
N PHE A 451 11.66 17.74 5.12
CA PHE A 451 12.92 18.19 4.54
C PHE A 451 12.79 19.69 4.24
N ASP A 452 13.70 20.50 4.79
CA ASP A 452 13.97 21.82 4.23
C ASP A 452 14.51 21.60 2.81
N GLU A 453 13.61 21.53 1.83
CA GLU A 453 13.87 21.31 0.39
C GLU A 453 14.59 22.49 -0.30
N PHE A 454 15.21 23.38 0.48
CA PHE A 454 16.04 24.46 -0.05
C PHE A 454 17.54 24.12 -0.10
N GLU A 455 17.99 23.02 0.50
CA GLU A 455 19.31 22.49 0.20
C GLU A 455 19.23 21.62 -1.06
N GLN A 456 19.75 22.14 -2.17
CA GLN A 456 20.03 21.31 -3.33
C GLN A 456 20.82 20.07 -2.87
N PRO A 457 20.52 18.86 -3.39
CA PRO A 457 21.30 17.69 -3.07
C PRO A 457 22.75 18.02 -3.39
N ASN A 458 23.58 18.14 -2.35
CA ASN A 458 24.98 18.47 -2.50
C ASN A 458 25.60 17.32 -3.32
N THR A 459 25.79 17.57 -4.62
CA THR A 459 26.32 16.60 -5.57
C THR A 459 27.69 16.12 -5.15
N GLU A 460 28.49 16.98 -4.50
CA GLU A 460 29.77 16.60 -3.90
C GLU A 460 29.59 15.64 -2.72
N ARG A 461 28.56 15.83 -1.88
CA ARG A 461 28.24 14.90 -0.78
C ARG A 461 27.82 13.54 -1.31
N ILE A 462 26.92 13.47 -2.31
CA ILE A 462 26.50 12.20 -2.92
C ILE A 462 27.71 11.49 -3.53
N LYS A 463 28.54 12.22 -4.26
CA LYS A 463 29.78 11.68 -4.84
C LYS A 463 30.76 11.19 -3.77
N SER A 464 30.94 11.96 -2.69
CA SER A 464 31.79 11.55 -1.57
C SER A 464 31.27 10.30 -0.86
N LEU A 465 29.95 10.15 -0.72
CA LEU A 465 29.33 8.96 -0.15
C LEU A 465 29.48 7.76 -1.07
N ALA A 466 29.21 7.92 -2.37
CA ALA A 466 29.42 6.87 -3.38
C ALA A 466 30.88 6.38 -3.39
N ASN A 467 31.85 7.29 -3.37
CA ASN A 467 33.26 6.93 -3.29
C ASN A 467 33.59 6.14 -2.01
N LEU A 468 33.05 6.57 -0.86
CA LEU A 468 33.24 5.85 0.40
C LEU A 468 32.61 4.44 0.35
N GLN A 469 31.41 4.33 -0.23
CA GLN A 469 30.71 3.05 -0.41
C GLN A 469 31.52 2.10 -1.29
N ALA A 470 32.05 2.60 -2.41
CA ALA A 470 32.94 1.83 -3.30
C ALA A 470 34.20 1.37 -2.56
N MET A 471 34.85 2.24 -1.78
CA MET A 471 36.02 1.87 -0.97
C MET A 471 35.72 0.76 0.04
N ILE A 472 34.61 0.88 0.78
CA ILE A 472 34.18 -0.13 1.77
C ILE A 472 33.89 -1.46 1.07
N LEU A 473 33.17 -1.41 -0.05
CA LEU A 473 32.79 -2.58 -0.82
C LEU A 473 34.02 -3.29 -1.40
N LYS A 474 34.95 -2.56 -2.03
CA LYS A 474 36.24 -3.10 -2.52
C LYS A 474 37.09 -3.69 -1.39
N HIS A 475 37.06 -3.10 -0.19
CA HIS A 475 37.77 -3.65 0.96
C HIS A 475 37.15 -4.96 1.44
N ALA A 476 35.82 -5.02 1.56
CA ALA A 476 35.11 -6.23 1.97
C ALA A 476 35.27 -7.38 0.96
N LEU A 477 35.29 -7.09 -0.35
CA LEU A 477 35.48 -8.09 -1.41
C LEU A 477 36.84 -8.80 -1.35
N ARG A 478 37.84 -8.24 -0.68
CA ARG A 478 39.15 -8.87 -0.52
C ARG A 478 39.20 -9.94 0.58
N LEU A 479 38.10 -10.18 1.30
CA LEU A 479 38.04 -11.21 2.36
C LEU A 479 38.44 -12.60 1.80
N PRO A 480 39.42 -13.30 2.40
CA PRO A 480 40.07 -14.45 1.76
C PRO A 480 39.17 -15.64 1.40
N SER A 481 38.10 -15.85 2.17
CA SER A 481 37.17 -16.98 2.00
C SER A 481 35.76 -16.55 1.62
N LEU A 482 35.61 -15.30 1.17
CA LEU A 482 34.31 -14.73 0.84
C LEU A 482 33.64 -15.48 -0.29
N ARG A 483 32.46 -16.04 -0.02
CA ARG A 483 31.60 -16.71 -1.01
C ARG A 483 30.48 -15.80 -1.49
N ARG A 484 29.96 -14.96 -0.60
CA ARG A 484 28.84 -14.08 -0.92
C ARG A 484 28.90 -12.79 -0.11
N LEU A 485 28.68 -11.69 -0.81
CA LEU A 485 28.56 -10.36 -0.22
C LEU A 485 27.22 -9.76 -0.60
N VAL A 486 26.55 -9.14 0.38
CA VAL A 486 25.33 -8.37 0.16
C VAL A 486 25.65 -6.90 0.35
N TYR A 487 25.45 -6.10 -0.70
CA TYR A 487 25.50 -4.64 -0.64
C TYR A 487 24.08 -4.09 -0.58
N SER A 488 23.81 -3.18 0.36
CA SER A 488 22.52 -2.50 0.44
C SER A 488 22.69 -1.05 0.86
N THR A 489 21.94 -0.15 0.25
CA THR A 489 21.81 1.21 0.75
C THR A 489 20.36 1.59 0.97
N CYS A 490 20.19 2.65 1.74
CA CYS A 490 18.94 3.35 1.96
C CYS A 490 18.72 4.50 0.95
N SER A 491 19.39 4.48 -0.21
CA SER A 491 19.41 5.56 -1.19
C SER A 491 18.58 5.24 -2.43
N ILE A 492 17.99 6.26 -3.06
CA ILE A 492 17.37 6.17 -4.39
C ILE A 492 18.30 6.67 -5.50
N ASN A 493 19.49 7.17 -5.16
CA ASN A 493 20.42 7.73 -6.13
C ASN A 493 21.19 6.62 -6.85
N TRP A 494 21.15 6.65 -8.18
CA TRP A 494 21.93 5.75 -9.03
C TRP A 494 23.42 5.75 -8.66
N ALA A 495 23.97 6.94 -8.35
CA ALA A 495 25.38 7.10 -7.99
C ALA A 495 25.80 6.31 -6.73
N GLU A 496 24.88 6.04 -5.80
CA GLU A 496 25.14 5.27 -4.56
C GLU A 496 24.73 3.78 -4.70
N ASN A 497 24.10 3.42 -5.81
CA ASN A 497 23.58 2.08 -6.08
C ASN A 497 24.30 1.48 -7.28
N GLU A 498 23.69 1.52 -8.46
CA GLU A 498 24.24 0.94 -9.68
C GLU A 498 25.60 1.53 -10.05
N GLY A 499 25.81 2.84 -9.82
CA GLY A 499 27.09 3.50 -10.05
C GLY A 499 28.24 2.91 -9.23
N VAL A 500 28.03 2.68 -7.93
CA VAL A 500 29.02 2.02 -7.06
C VAL A 500 29.26 0.59 -7.53
N ILE A 501 28.21 -0.15 -7.85
CA ILE A 501 28.35 -1.54 -8.31
C ILE A 501 29.12 -1.61 -9.62
N PHE A 502 28.86 -0.72 -10.59
CA PHE A 502 29.61 -0.68 -11.85
C PHE A 502 31.08 -0.38 -11.63
N GLU A 503 31.41 0.66 -10.86
CA GLU A 503 32.79 1.01 -10.54
C GLU A 503 33.52 -0.16 -9.85
N VAL A 504 32.85 -0.82 -8.90
CA VAL A 504 33.46 -1.94 -8.19
C VAL A 504 33.65 -3.14 -9.11
N LEU A 505 32.63 -3.55 -9.88
CA LEU A 505 32.72 -4.70 -10.77
C LEU A 505 33.81 -4.52 -11.84
N GLU A 506 33.97 -3.30 -12.36
CA GLU A 506 35.09 -2.95 -13.26
C GLU A 506 36.45 -3.17 -12.57
N ASP A 507 36.60 -2.70 -11.34
CA ASP A 507 37.86 -2.81 -10.59
C ASP A 507 38.22 -4.23 -10.13
N VAL A 508 37.23 -5.05 -9.74
CA VAL A 508 37.48 -6.46 -9.33
C VAL A 508 37.48 -7.46 -10.49
N GLY A 509 37.17 -7.03 -11.72
CA GLY A 509 37.14 -7.92 -12.89
C GLY A 509 36.07 -9.01 -12.81
N ILE A 510 34.98 -8.77 -12.08
CA ILE A 510 33.83 -9.67 -12.03
C ILE A 510 32.97 -9.38 -13.27
N SER A 511 33.12 -10.19 -14.32
CA SER A 511 32.47 -10.00 -15.61
C SER A 511 31.04 -10.57 -15.69
N ASP A 512 30.68 -11.53 -14.84
CA ASP A 512 29.40 -12.22 -14.93
C ASP A 512 28.29 -11.45 -14.23
N ARG A 513 27.62 -10.57 -14.98
CA ARG A 513 26.30 -10.07 -14.60
C ARG A 513 25.27 -11.18 -14.81
N ASN A 514 24.66 -11.64 -13.73
CA ASN A 514 23.56 -12.59 -13.79
C ASN A 514 22.30 -11.89 -14.34
N TYR A 515 22.19 -11.84 -15.66
CA TYR A 515 21.05 -11.24 -16.37
C TYR A 515 19.73 -11.87 -15.92
N THR A 516 19.75 -13.18 -15.61
CA THR A 516 18.61 -13.92 -15.09
C THR A 516 18.06 -13.29 -13.80
N SER A 517 18.94 -12.86 -12.90
CA SER A 517 18.61 -12.21 -11.63
C SER A 517 18.09 -10.79 -11.82
N GLU A 518 18.63 -10.04 -12.80
CA GLU A 518 18.14 -8.70 -13.14
C GLU A 518 16.71 -8.75 -13.72
N ILE A 519 16.44 -9.70 -14.62
CA ILE A 519 15.11 -9.93 -15.16
C ILE A 519 14.13 -10.40 -14.07
N PHE A 520 14.58 -11.25 -13.15
CA PHE A 520 13.78 -11.64 -11.98
C PHE A 520 13.45 -10.43 -11.09
N ALA A 521 14.42 -9.58 -10.78
CA ALA A 521 14.19 -8.37 -10.00
C ALA A 521 13.25 -7.38 -10.72
N PHE A 522 13.41 -7.26 -12.04
CA PHE A 522 12.58 -6.43 -12.90
C PHE A 522 11.12 -6.92 -12.95
N SER A 523 10.89 -8.23 -13.11
CA SER A 523 9.55 -8.80 -13.16
C SER A 523 8.77 -8.58 -11.87
N HIS A 524 9.46 -8.72 -10.72
CA HIS A 524 8.89 -8.41 -9.41
C HIS A 524 8.58 -6.90 -9.25
N ARG A 525 9.45 -6.02 -9.76
CA ARG A 525 9.24 -4.56 -9.70
C ARG A 525 8.00 -4.12 -10.45
N LEU A 526 7.71 -4.75 -11.59
CA LEU A 526 6.54 -4.48 -12.41
C LEU A 526 5.29 -5.25 -11.99
N GLY A 527 5.40 -6.16 -11.01
CA GLY A 527 4.28 -7.01 -10.58
C GLY A 527 3.85 -8.03 -11.64
N ILE A 528 4.80 -8.52 -12.45
CA ILE A 528 4.61 -9.48 -13.54
C ILE A 528 5.43 -10.76 -13.32
N SER A 529 5.72 -11.11 -12.05
CA SER A 529 6.57 -12.25 -11.68
C SER A 529 5.98 -13.62 -12.04
N GLU A 530 4.70 -13.67 -12.41
CA GLU A 530 4.05 -14.87 -12.95
C GLU A 530 4.36 -15.14 -14.42
N LEU A 531 4.88 -14.17 -15.16
CA LEU A 531 5.40 -14.43 -16.50
C LEU A 531 6.66 -15.28 -16.39
N ASP A 532 6.74 -16.26 -17.28
CA ASP A 532 7.96 -17.01 -17.45
C ASP A 532 9.09 -16.09 -17.93
N HIS A 533 10.30 -16.45 -17.52
CA HIS A 533 11.49 -15.64 -17.77
C HIS A 533 11.75 -15.45 -19.26
N GLU A 534 11.51 -16.50 -20.06
CA GLU A 534 11.71 -16.51 -21.51
C GLU A 534 10.84 -15.48 -22.22
N SER A 535 9.56 -15.37 -21.84
CA SER A 535 8.61 -14.39 -22.39
C SER A 535 9.04 -12.94 -22.13
N ILE A 536 9.57 -12.65 -20.94
CA ILE A 536 10.06 -11.31 -20.60
C ILE A 536 11.33 -11.00 -21.41
N VAL A 537 12.25 -11.97 -21.47
CA VAL A 537 13.49 -11.79 -22.20
C VAL A 537 13.22 -11.65 -23.70
N LYS A 538 12.31 -12.44 -24.29
CA LYS A 538 11.86 -12.29 -25.69
C LYS A 538 11.36 -10.87 -25.95
N ALA A 539 10.46 -10.35 -25.10
CA ALA A 539 9.94 -8.99 -25.22
C ALA A 539 11.04 -7.90 -25.18
N LEU A 540 12.10 -8.14 -24.39
CA LEU A 540 13.24 -7.23 -24.25
C LEU A 540 14.37 -7.46 -25.27
N THR A 541 14.17 -8.33 -26.27
CA THR A 541 15.20 -8.67 -27.27
C THR A 541 14.84 -8.19 -28.65
N ASN A 542 15.56 -7.18 -29.14
CA ASN A 542 15.46 -6.71 -30.51
C ASN A 542 16.23 -7.64 -31.45
N LYS A 543 15.75 -7.79 -32.69
CA LYS A 543 16.39 -8.65 -33.71
C LYS A 543 17.85 -8.28 -33.98
N SER A 544 18.18 -6.99 -34.00
CA SER A 544 19.55 -6.48 -34.20
C SER A 544 20.55 -7.01 -33.19
N PHE A 545 20.09 -7.48 -32.02
CA PHE A 545 20.94 -8.15 -31.03
C PHE A 545 21.68 -9.36 -31.62
N PHE A 546 21.01 -10.13 -32.47
CA PHE A 546 21.58 -11.32 -33.11
C PHE A 546 22.54 -11.00 -34.27
N GLU A 547 22.60 -9.73 -34.70
CA GLU A 547 23.43 -9.26 -35.81
C GLU A 547 24.76 -8.64 -35.33
N ARG A 548 24.97 -8.59 -34.01
CA ARG A 548 26.15 -8.03 -33.36
C ARG A 548 27.42 -8.87 -33.59
N LYS A 549 28.50 -8.20 -33.99
CA LYS A 549 29.83 -8.82 -34.13
C LYS A 549 30.45 -9.26 -32.80
N ASP A 550 30.06 -8.65 -31.70
CA ASP A 550 30.50 -9.01 -30.35
C ASP A 550 29.65 -10.11 -29.69
N VAL A 551 28.60 -10.55 -30.40
CA VAL A 551 27.88 -11.80 -30.14
C VAL A 551 28.48 -12.96 -30.96
N GLU A 552 29.48 -12.69 -31.82
CA GLU A 552 30.49 -13.68 -32.24
C GLU A 552 31.60 -13.73 -31.17
N GLU A 553 32.14 -14.92 -30.91
CA GLU A 553 33.14 -15.19 -29.86
C GLU A 553 34.27 -14.15 -29.79
N GLY A 554 34.45 -13.50 -28.62
CA GLY A 554 35.72 -12.87 -28.23
C GLY A 554 35.82 -11.33 -28.21
N ALA A 555 34.72 -10.58 -28.10
CA ALA A 555 34.81 -9.12 -27.94
C ALA A 555 35.17 -8.64 -26.52
N LEU A 556 35.87 -7.50 -26.42
CA LEU A 556 36.00 -6.74 -25.17
C LEU A 556 34.74 -5.89 -24.97
N TYR A 557 34.04 -6.09 -23.85
CA TYR A 557 32.80 -5.40 -23.44
C TYR A 557 31.50 -5.73 -24.20
N PRO A 558 31.14 -7.00 -24.46
CA PRO A 558 29.79 -7.31 -24.95
C PRO A 558 28.77 -6.94 -23.86
N GLN A 559 27.63 -6.35 -24.26
CA GLN A 559 26.46 -6.37 -23.38
C GLN A 559 26.15 -7.84 -23.06
N PRO A 560 25.76 -8.17 -21.82
CA PRO A 560 25.81 -9.54 -21.31
C PRO A 560 25.01 -10.50 -22.19
N SER A 561 25.75 -11.28 -22.98
CA SER A 561 25.43 -12.63 -23.37
C SER A 561 26.61 -13.44 -22.81
N MET A 562 26.47 -14.51 -22.03
CA MET A 562 25.45 -15.54 -22.01
C MET A 562 25.42 -16.18 -20.60
N ASP A 563 24.25 -16.39 -20.00
CA ASP A 563 24.05 -17.62 -19.23
C ASP A 563 23.71 -18.69 -20.29
N GLU A 564 24.49 -19.77 -20.37
CA GLU A 564 24.21 -20.91 -21.25
C GLU A 564 22.82 -21.55 -21.01
N GLU A 565 22.16 -21.21 -19.90
CA GLU A 565 20.88 -21.79 -19.48
C GLU A 565 19.64 -21.13 -20.09
N VAL A 566 19.72 -19.91 -20.64
CA VAL A 566 18.55 -19.27 -21.28
C VAL A 566 18.52 -19.67 -22.75
N HIS A 567 18.01 -20.88 -23.01
CA HIS A 567 17.69 -21.40 -24.33
C HIS A 567 16.54 -20.62 -25.00
N ILE A 568 16.74 -19.34 -25.30
CA ILE A 568 15.91 -18.71 -26.32
C ILE A 568 16.39 -19.27 -27.66
N MET A 569 15.49 -19.96 -28.35
CA MET A 569 15.76 -20.46 -29.70
C MET A 569 16.33 -19.32 -30.55
N LYS A 570 17.45 -19.56 -31.24
CA LYS A 570 18.04 -18.61 -32.19
C LYS A 570 16.91 -18.03 -33.06
N ASN A 571 16.75 -16.70 -33.04
CA ASN A 571 15.81 -15.89 -33.83
C ASN A 571 14.43 -15.56 -33.22
N GLU A 572 14.17 -15.81 -31.94
CA GLU A 572 12.98 -15.23 -31.29
C GLU A 572 13.27 -13.80 -30.79
N SER A 573 12.81 -12.81 -31.56
CA SER A 573 12.88 -11.38 -31.22
C SER A 573 11.52 -10.86 -30.79
N ASN A 574 11.45 -9.59 -30.41
CA ASN A 574 10.22 -8.90 -30.04
C ASN A 574 9.42 -8.34 -31.23
N GLU A 575 9.87 -8.54 -32.47
CA GLU A 575 9.21 -8.01 -33.68
C GLU A 575 7.77 -8.53 -33.84
N ASP A 576 7.54 -9.82 -33.55
CA ASP A 576 6.21 -10.46 -33.63
C ASP A 576 5.24 -9.97 -32.55
N LEU A 577 5.77 -9.42 -31.45
CA LEU A 577 4.99 -8.91 -30.32
C LEU A 577 4.65 -7.42 -30.46
N ARG A 578 5.40 -6.66 -31.25
CA ARG A 578 5.24 -5.20 -31.41
C ARG A 578 3.82 -4.83 -31.81
N GLU A 579 3.32 -5.40 -32.91
CA GLU A 579 2.00 -5.05 -33.48
C GLU A 579 0.87 -5.39 -32.50
N LYS A 580 0.93 -6.57 -31.88
CA LYS A 580 -0.04 -6.98 -30.85
C LYS A 580 -0.03 -6.03 -29.65
N GLY A 581 1.16 -5.64 -29.20
CA GLY A 581 1.37 -4.66 -28.14
C GLY A 581 0.81 -3.30 -28.47
N GLU A 582 1.03 -2.83 -29.70
CA GLU A 582 0.51 -1.57 -30.22
C GLU A 582 -1.03 -1.55 -30.24
N VAL A 583 -1.66 -2.65 -30.68
CA VAL A 583 -3.12 -2.78 -30.66
C VAL A 583 -3.66 -2.69 -29.23
N ILE A 584 -3.05 -3.41 -28.27
CA ILE A 584 -3.44 -3.37 -26.85
C ILE A 584 -3.27 -1.96 -26.27
N PHE A 585 -2.11 -1.36 -26.54
CA PHE A 585 -1.76 -0.03 -26.08
C PHE A 585 -2.74 1.02 -26.59
N ARG A 586 -2.97 1.06 -27.92
CA ARG A 586 -3.89 1.99 -28.56
C ARG A 586 -5.32 1.80 -28.08
N HIS A 587 -5.77 0.56 -27.94
CA HIS A 587 -7.12 0.25 -27.46
C HIS A 587 -7.36 0.78 -26.04
N ILE A 588 -6.42 0.54 -25.12
CA ILE A 588 -6.52 1.00 -23.74
C ILE A 588 -6.44 2.53 -23.68
N LEU A 589 -5.50 3.12 -24.41
CA LEU A 589 -5.29 4.57 -24.42
C LEU A 589 -6.52 5.31 -24.94
N LEU A 590 -7.05 4.94 -26.11
CA LEU A 590 -8.26 5.56 -26.67
C LEU A 590 -9.47 5.39 -25.76
N SER A 591 -9.68 4.18 -25.22
CA SER A 591 -10.80 3.92 -24.29
C SER A 591 -10.70 4.76 -23.02
N TYR A 592 -9.48 4.98 -22.51
CA TYR A 592 -9.24 5.87 -21.38
C TYR A 592 -9.58 7.32 -21.73
N LEU A 593 -9.07 7.84 -22.84
CA LEU A 593 -9.31 9.22 -23.27
C LEU A 593 -10.80 9.47 -23.54
N ARG A 594 -11.50 8.54 -24.21
CA ARG A 594 -12.97 8.63 -24.44
C ARG A 594 -13.78 8.58 -23.15
N ALA A 595 -13.41 7.73 -22.19
CA ALA A 595 -14.11 7.65 -20.91
C ALA A 595 -14.01 8.96 -20.11
N HIS A 596 -12.87 9.65 -20.19
CA HIS A 596 -12.59 10.90 -19.47
C HIS A 596 -13.06 12.14 -20.25
N TRP A 597 -13.11 12.04 -21.58
CA TRP A 597 -13.62 13.08 -22.49
C TRP A 597 -14.78 12.56 -23.34
N PRO A 598 -15.92 12.20 -22.73
CA PRO A 598 -17.06 11.59 -23.45
C PRO A 598 -17.76 12.53 -24.43
N LEU A 599 -17.45 13.82 -24.37
CA LEU A 599 -17.99 14.87 -25.26
C LEU A 599 -16.92 15.43 -26.20
N ALA A 600 -15.68 14.93 -26.14
CA ALA A 600 -14.66 15.42 -27.06
C ALA A 600 -14.80 14.73 -28.42
N PRO A 601 -14.57 15.45 -29.53
CA PRO A 601 -14.58 14.88 -30.87
C PRO A 601 -13.54 13.76 -31.01
N GLU A 602 -13.84 12.76 -31.81
CA GLU A 602 -12.98 11.59 -31.98
C GLU A 602 -11.61 11.96 -32.59
N GLU A 603 -11.56 12.93 -33.49
CA GLU A 603 -10.32 13.39 -34.14
C GLU A 603 -9.32 13.94 -33.12
N PHE A 604 -9.84 14.66 -32.11
CA PHE A 604 -9.05 15.19 -31.02
C PHE A 604 -8.49 14.06 -30.13
N ILE A 605 -9.32 13.08 -29.80
CA ILE A 605 -8.92 11.93 -29.00
C ILE A 605 -7.80 11.14 -29.69
N ILE A 606 -7.90 10.96 -31.00
CA ILE A 606 -6.90 10.27 -31.81
C ILE A 606 -5.57 11.04 -31.82
N ALA A 607 -5.61 12.36 -32.03
CA ALA A 607 -4.39 13.19 -32.05
C ALA A 607 -3.61 13.11 -30.72
N VAL A 608 -4.30 13.19 -29.58
CA VAL A 608 -3.67 13.04 -28.26
C VAL A 608 -3.12 11.62 -28.08
N ALA A 609 -3.86 10.60 -28.50
CA ALA A 609 -3.40 9.22 -28.42
C ALA A 609 -2.13 8.97 -29.25
N MET A 610 -2.04 9.55 -30.46
CA MET A 610 -0.85 9.44 -31.31
C MET A 610 0.37 10.09 -30.68
N HIS A 611 0.24 11.26 -30.07
CA HIS A 611 1.35 11.92 -29.39
C HIS A 611 1.86 11.10 -28.20
N LEU A 612 0.96 10.59 -27.36
CA LEU A 612 1.34 9.74 -26.22
C LEU A 612 1.91 8.37 -26.62
N ALA A 613 1.65 7.97 -27.86
CA ALA A 613 2.21 6.77 -28.49
C ALA A 613 3.55 7.04 -29.20
N SER A 614 4.08 8.27 -29.19
CA SER A 614 5.33 8.58 -29.90
C SER A 614 6.55 7.89 -29.27
N SER A 615 7.57 7.61 -30.09
CA SER A 615 8.81 6.98 -29.65
C SER A 615 9.51 7.80 -28.56
N GLU A 616 9.51 9.13 -28.68
CA GLU A 616 10.14 10.05 -27.72
C GLU A 616 9.50 9.94 -26.33
N VAL A 617 8.17 10.04 -26.25
CA VAL A 617 7.44 10.01 -24.97
C VAL A 617 7.60 8.64 -24.30
N LEU A 618 7.46 7.57 -25.07
CA LEU A 618 7.59 6.21 -24.54
C LEU A 618 9.03 5.93 -24.10
N ALA A 619 10.05 6.33 -24.87
CA ALA A 619 11.46 6.15 -24.50
C ALA A 619 11.82 6.83 -23.18
N GLN A 620 11.30 8.05 -22.93
CA GLN A 620 11.52 8.74 -21.65
C GLN A 620 10.96 7.95 -20.46
N ILE A 621 9.74 7.41 -20.59
CA ILE A 621 9.10 6.59 -19.54
C ILE A 621 9.92 5.31 -19.28
N ILE A 622 10.42 4.69 -20.34
CA ILE A 622 11.17 3.44 -20.31
C ILE A 622 12.55 3.61 -19.66
N ASN A 623 13.21 4.74 -19.89
CA ASN A 623 14.48 5.09 -19.25
C ASN A 623 14.33 5.19 -17.72
N HIS A 624 13.20 5.73 -17.23
CA HIS A 624 12.91 5.78 -15.81
C HIS A 624 12.66 4.41 -15.17
N LEU A 625 12.22 3.42 -15.96
CA LEU A 625 12.01 2.05 -15.52
C LEU A 625 13.30 1.22 -15.46
N GLY A 626 14.41 1.74 -15.99
CA GLY A 626 15.68 1.04 -16.07
C GLY A 626 15.74 -0.02 -17.18
N ILE A 627 14.72 -0.07 -18.05
CA ILE A 627 14.62 -1.02 -19.15
C ILE A 627 15.77 -0.86 -20.15
N GLN A 628 16.30 0.36 -20.32
CA GLN A 628 17.47 0.63 -21.18
C GLN A 628 18.71 -0.24 -20.87
N HIS A 629 18.81 -0.78 -19.65
CA HIS A 629 19.92 -1.66 -19.23
C HIS A 629 19.58 -3.15 -19.34
N LEU A 630 18.33 -3.47 -19.65
CA LEU A 630 17.82 -4.84 -19.80
C LEU A 630 17.53 -5.18 -21.26
N VAL A 631 17.29 -4.18 -22.12
CA VAL A 631 17.03 -4.41 -23.55
C VAL A 631 18.29 -4.92 -24.23
N ARG A 632 18.15 -6.08 -24.88
CA ARG A 632 19.17 -6.69 -25.73
C ARG A 632 18.97 -6.18 -27.15
N THR A 633 19.93 -5.41 -27.64
CA THR A 633 19.87 -4.77 -28.98
C THR A 633 21.28 -4.66 -29.58
N GLY A 634 21.36 -4.49 -30.91
CA GLY A 634 22.59 -4.19 -31.64
C GLY A 634 23.15 -2.78 -31.40
N GLU A 635 22.36 -1.91 -30.78
CA GLU A 635 22.68 -0.50 -30.57
C GLU A 635 22.95 -0.21 -29.09
N PHE A 636 24.02 0.53 -28.78
CA PHE A 636 24.23 1.02 -27.42
C PHE A 636 24.65 2.50 -27.41
N PRO A 637 23.93 3.37 -26.69
CA PRO A 637 22.66 3.11 -25.99
C PRO A 637 21.51 2.73 -26.95
N PRO A 638 20.46 2.01 -26.49
CA PRO A 638 19.32 1.69 -27.34
C PRO A 638 18.64 2.96 -27.89
N SER A 639 18.26 2.95 -29.16
CA SER A 639 17.46 4.02 -29.77
C SER A 639 16.06 4.13 -29.16
N GLU A 640 15.41 5.29 -29.33
CA GLU A 640 14.03 5.51 -28.85
C GLU A 640 13.04 4.50 -29.44
N GLU A 641 13.19 4.17 -30.72
CA GLU A 641 12.36 3.16 -31.40
C GLU A 641 12.60 1.75 -30.82
N THR A 642 13.85 1.40 -30.51
CA THR A 642 14.19 0.12 -29.87
C THR A 642 13.53 0.02 -28.49
N LEU A 643 13.59 1.09 -27.70
CA LEU A 643 12.95 1.15 -26.38
C LEU A 643 11.43 1.02 -26.52
N GLN A 644 10.80 1.81 -27.38
CA GLN A 644 9.37 1.75 -27.66
C GLN A 644 8.93 0.33 -28.05
N THR A 645 9.67 -0.32 -28.95
CA THR A 645 9.39 -1.69 -29.39
C THR A 645 9.43 -2.67 -28.22
N ALA A 646 10.45 -2.57 -27.36
CA ALA A 646 10.56 -3.42 -26.17
C ALA A 646 9.40 -3.22 -25.18
N LEU A 647 8.93 -1.98 -25.01
CA LEU A 647 7.75 -1.71 -24.18
C LEU A 647 6.47 -2.30 -24.77
N LEU A 648 6.20 -2.07 -26.06
CA LEU A 648 5.02 -2.59 -26.72
C LEU A 648 5.01 -4.13 -26.67
N ALA A 649 6.14 -4.75 -26.95
CA ALA A 649 6.28 -6.20 -26.83
C ALA A 649 6.05 -6.71 -25.40
N LEU A 650 6.53 -6.00 -24.38
CA LEU A 650 6.27 -6.35 -22.98
C LEU A 650 4.77 -6.27 -22.65
N LEU A 651 4.07 -5.25 -23.15
CA LEU A 651 2.61 -5.12 -23.01
C LEU A 651 1.85 -6.26 -23.70
N ALA A 652 2.37 -6.77 -24.82
CA ALA A 652 1.80 -7.91 -25.54
C ALA A 652 1.95 -9.25 -24.79
N SER A 653 2.96 -9.33 -23.91
CA SER A 653 3.28 -10.51 -23.11
C SER A 653 2.51 -10.57 -21.79
N ILE A 654 1.91 -9.49 -21.30
CA ILE A 654 1.18 -9.45 -20.02
C ILE A 654 -0.34 -9.46 -20.23
N ASP A 655 -1.09 -9.85 -19.18
CA ASP A 655 -2.55 -9.76 -19.20
C ASP A 655 -3.05 -8.33 -19.43
N VAL A 656 -4.18 -8.19 -20.15
CA VAL A 656 -4.75 -6.90 -20.56
C VAL A 656 -5.08 -6.03 -19.34
N ALA A 657 -5.49 -6.59 -18.20
CA ALA A 657 -5.73 -5.82 -16.98
C ALA A 657 -4.43 -5.25 -16.38
N LYS A 658 -3.31 -5.97 -16.50
CA LYS A 658 -1.99 -5.47 -16.08
C LYS A 658 -1.44 -4.43 -17.04
N ALA A 659 -1.56 -4.66 -18.36
CA ALA A 659 -1.25 -3.64 -19.37
C ALA A 659 -2.05 -2.36 -19.14
N ARG A 660 -3.33 -2.49 -18.80
CA ARG A 660 -4.21 -1.37 -18.44
C ARG A 660 -3.70 -0.60 -17.23
N ASN A 661 -3.30 -1.32 -16.18
CA ASN A 661 -2.74 -0.71 -14.98
C ASN A 661 -1.41 0.00 -15.26
N PHE A 662 -0.57 -0.59 -16.10
CA PHE A 662 0.70 -0.02 -16.52
C PHE A 662 0.47 1.30 -17.28
N ILE A 663 -0.32 1.28 -18.36
CA ILE A 663 -0.57 2.48 -19.19
C ILE A 663 -1.19 3.61 -18.35
N ARG A 664 -2.13 3.28 -17.46
CA ARG A 664 -2.73 4.25 -16.51
C ARG A 664 -1.70 4.93 -15.61
N ASN A 665 -0.69 4.20 -15.15
CA ASN A 665 0.23 4.68 -14.12
C ASN A 665 1.47 5.36 -14.66
N PHE A 666 1.92 4.94 -15.84
CA PHE A 666 3.24 5.32 -16.34
C PHE A 666 3.16 6.17 -17.60
N VAL A 667 2.08 6.06 -18.38
CA VAL A 667 1.96 6.69 -19.71
C VAL A 667 1.03 7.90 -19.67
N LEU A 668 -0.11 7.75 -19.00
CA LEU A 668 -1.11 8.82 -18.89
C LEU A 668 -0.72 9.98 -17.95
N PRO A 669 0.01 9.78 -16.83
CA PRO A 669 0.39 10.89 -15.95
C PRO A 669 1.37 11.89 -16.57
N PRO A 670 2.40 11.48 -17.35
CA PRO A 670 3.27 12.41 -18.09
C PRO A 670 2.50 13.34 -19.05
N ALA A 671 1.40 12.87 -19.66
CA ALA A 671 0.58 13.66 -20.58
C ALA A 671 0.04 14.96 -19.95
N GLY A 672 -0.37 14.90 -18.69
CA GLY A 672 -0.89 16.08 -17.96
C GLY A 672 0.20 16.97 -17.37
N GLU A 673 1.47 16.54 -17.41
CA GLU A 673 2.60 17.18 -16.73
C GLU A 673 3.57 17.88 -17.72
N GLN A 674 3.44 17.63 -19.03
CA GLN A 674 4.20 18.34 -20.06
C GLN A 674 3.59 19.73 -20.35
N PRO A 675 4.33 20.84 -20.21
CA PRO A 675 3.80 22.20 -20.33
C PRO A 675 3.12 22.51 -21.67
N TRP A 676 3.56 21.90 -22.78
CA TRP A 676 2.95 22.10 -24.10
C TRP A 676 1.68 21.26 -24.29
N VAL A 677 1.62 20.02 -23.78
CA VAL A 677 0.38 19.21 -23.80
C VAL A 677 -0.69 19.88 -22.94
N ALA A 678 -0.32 20.41 -21.77
CA ALA A 678 -1.22 21.21 -20.94
C ALA A 678 -1.65 22.52 -21.63
N LEU A 679 -0.80 23.12 -22.45
CA LEU A 679 -1.09 24.33 -23.24
C LEU A 679 -2.05 24.03 -24.40
N ASP A 680 -1.87 22.90 -25.09
CA ASP A 680 -2.78 22.39 -26.13
C ASP A 680 -4.14 22.05 -25.54
N LEU A 681 -4.17 21.28 -24.46
CA LEU A 681 -5.40 20.91 -23.74
C LEU A 681 -6.16 22.13 -23.21
N ALA A 682 -5.43 23.15 -22.73
CA ALA A 682 -6.02 24.41 -22.30
C ALA A 682 -6.57 25.24 -23.48
N SER A 683 -5.86 25.25 -24.61
CA SER A 683 -6.33 25.87 -25.85
C SER A 683 -7.59 25.15 -26.34
N GLN A 684 -7.63 23.83 -26.30
CA GLN A 684 -8.78 22.99 -26.68
C GLN A 684 -9.99 23.18 -25.75
N ASN A 685 -9.79 23.38 -24.45
CA ASN A 685 -10.87 23.77 -23.53
C ASN A 685 -11.51 25.12 -23.94
N ALA A 686 -10.72 26.06 -24.46
CA ALA A 686 -11.24 27.32 -25.00
C ALA A 686 -12.05 27.11 -26.29
N LEU A 687 -11.61 26.22 -27.19
CA LEU A 687 -12.31 25.91 -28.44
C LEU A 687 -13.58 25.10 -28.22
N LEU A 688 -13.58 24.14 -27.29
CA LEU A 688 -14.78 23.40 -26.87
C LEU A 688 -15.84 24.33 -26.22
N ARG A 689 -15.43 25.43 -25.59
CA ARG A 689 -16.35 26.48 -25.11
C ARG A 689 -16.88 27.36 -26.25
N ILE A 690 -16.02 27.74 -27.21
CA ILE A 690 -16.44 28.49 -28.42
C ILE A 690 -17.47 27.68 -29.21
N TRP A 691 -17.25 26.37 -29.32
CA TRP A 691 -18.16 25.42 -29.95
C TRP A 691 -19.36 25.03 -29.09
N LYS A 692 -19.51 25.63 -27.89
CA LYS A 692 -20.62 25.39 -26.93
C LYS A 692 -20.81 23.93 -26.53
N VAL A 693 -19.74 23.13 -26.60
CA VAL A 693 -19.73 21.73 -26.16
C VAL A 693 -19.60 21.64 -24.63
N LEU A 694 -19.11 22.70 -23.97
CA LEU A 694 -18.95 22.79 -22.52
C LEU A 694 -19.68 24.01 -21.95
N ASP A 695 -20.71 23.78 -21.13
CA ASP A 695 -21.44 24.85 -20.40
C ASP A 695 -20.73 25.29 -19.10
N GLU A 696 -19.77 24.52 -18.58
CA GLU A 696 -19.06 24.86 -17.33
C GLU A 696 -17.56 24.47 -17.33
N PRO A 697 -16.73 25.12 -16.48
CA PRO A 697 -15.31 24.79 -16.33
C PRO A 697 -15.12 23.42 -15.68
N ARG A 698 -14.90 22.36 -16.47
CA ARG A 698 -14.36 21.11 -15.94
C ARG A 698 -12.82 21.16 -15.87
N VAL A 699 -12.30 20.65 -14.75
CA VAL A 699 -10.88 20.39 -14.51
C VAL A 699 -10.48 19.11 -15.26
N PHE A 700 -9.33 19.12 -15.93
CA PHE A 700 -8.80 17.95 -16.64
C PHE A 700 -8.50 16.81 -15.65
N PRO A 701 -9.17 15.64 -15.76
CA PRO A 701 -9.14 14.63 -14.70
C PRO A 701 -8.06 13.58 -14.98
N PHE A 702 -6.80 13.88 -14.69
CA PHE A 702 -5.71 12.87 -14.78
C PHE A 702 -5.57 12.03 -13.49
N LYS A 703 -6.49 12.17 -12.51
CA LYS A 703 -6.40 11.52 -11.18
C LYS A 703 -7.66 10.80 -10.69
N CYS A 704 -8.74 10.74 -11.46
CA CYS A 704 -9.99 10.11 -10.99
C CYS A 704 -10.03 8.61 -11.30
N GLU A 705 -9.71 7.76 -10.31
CA GLU A 705 -9.76 6.30 -10.46
C GLU A 705 -11.19 5.76 -10.72
N ASN A 706 -12.22 6.43 -10.20
CA ASN A 706 -13.61 5.93 -10.22
C ASN A 706 -14.35 6.16 -11.55
N VAL A 707 -13.97 7.15 -12.36
CA VAL A 707 -14.71 7.47 -13.61
C VAL A 707 -14.39 6.45 -14.72
N TYR A 708 -13.19 5.89 -14.68
CA TYR A 708 -12.68 4.97 -15.69
C TYR A 708 -13.36 3.59 -15.64
N GLU A 709 -13.47 2.97 -14.47
CA GLU A 709 -13.99 1.60 -14.36
C GLU A 709 -15.48 1.51 -14.71
N LEU A 710 -16.27 2.54 -14.36
CA LEU A 710 -17.71 2.61 -14.66
C LEU A 710 -18.02 2.80 -16.16
N ARG A 711 -17.05 3.24 -16.97
CA ARG A 711 -17.28 3.67 -18.37
C ARG A 711 -16.42 2.96 -19.40
N PHE A 712 -15.43 2.17 -18.99
CA PHE A 712 -14.47 1.55 -19.91
C PHE A 712 -15.14 0.78 -21.06
N GLU A 713 -16.12 -0.07 -20.77
CA GLU A 713 -16.84 -0.85 -21.78
C GLU A 713 -17.66 0.02 -22.74
N LYS A 714 -18.28 1.09 -22.22
CA LYS A 714 -19.07 2.04 -23.03
C LYS A 714 -18.18 2.95 -23.88
N ALA A 715 -16.94 3.19 -23.45
CA ALA A 715 -15.95 4.05 -24.10
C ALA A 715 -15.12 3.33 -25.19
N GLN A 716 -15.44 2.08 -25.50
CA GLN A 716 -14.81 1.36 -26.63
C GLN A 716 -15.28 1.89 -27.99
N LYS A 717 -16.48 2.47 -28.05
CA LYS A 717 -17.03 3.10 -29.27
C LYS A 717 -16.46 4.50 -29.42
N ALA A 718 -16.17 4.88 -30.66
CA ALA A 718 -15.80 6.25 -31.00
C ALA A 718 -16.87 7.24 -30.52
N ASN A 719 -16.44 8.44 -30.15
CA ASN A 719 -17.33 9.56 -29.87
C ASN A 719 -17.93 10.08 -31.20
N HIS A 720 -18.52 11.28 -31.17
CA HIS A 720 -18.98 11.97 -32.38
C HIS A 720 -17.79 12.57 -33.15
N SER A 721 -17.94 12.71 -34.46
CA SER A 721 -17.06 13.58 -35.26
C SER A 721 -17.50 15.03 -35.08
N LEU A 722 -16.57 15.98 -35.18
CA LEU A 722 -16.90 17.41 -35.26
C LEU A 722 -17.89 17.73 -36.38
N MET A 723 -17.78 17.00 -37.51
CA MET A 723 -18.66 17.15 -38.67
C MET A 723 -20.13 16.84 -38.37
N ASP A 724 -20.41 16.08 -37.30
CA ASP A 724 -21.77 15.65 -36.96
C ASP A 724 -22.57 16.74 -36.21
N ILE A 725 -21.92 17.80 -35.73
CA ILE A 725 -22.51 18.78 -34.78
C ILE A 725 -22.53 20.21 -35.32
N VAL A 726 -21.70 20.53 -36.31
CA VAL A 726 -21.62 21.86 -36.91
C VAL A 726 -22.59 22.01 -38.10
N ALA A 727 -22.95 23.25 -38.47
CA ALA A 727 -23.75 23.48 -39.68
C ALA A 727 -22.92 23.13 -40.94
N VAL A 728 -23.57 22.65 -42.00
CA VAL A 728 -22.96 22.10 -43.23
C VAL A 728 -21.95 23.05 -43.90
N ASP A 729 -22.13 24.33 -43.67
CA ASP A 729 -21.41 25.48 -44.22
C ASP A 729 -20.48 26.15 -43.19
N THR A 730 -20.36 25.56 -41.99
CA THR A 730 -19.37 25.96 -40.98
C THR A 730 -18.00 25.42 -41.39
N ASP A 731 -17.07 26.33 -41.63
CA ASP A 731 -15.66 25.96 -41.84
C ASP A 731 -15.07 25.36 -40.56
N VAL A 732 -15.07 24.02 -40.51
CA VAL A 732 -14.41 23.21 -39.48
C VAL A 732 -13.02 22.76 -39.89
N GLY A 733 -12.53 23.24 -41.04
CA GLY A 733 -11.18 23.01 -41.50
C GLY A 733 -10.21 23.74 -40.57
N LEU A 734 -9.61 22.99 -39.64
CA LEU A 734 -8.22 23.30 -39.33
C LEU A 734 -7.34 22.76 -40.46
N TYR A 735 -7.63 21.58 -41.04
CA TYR A 735 -7.06 21.03 -42.29
C TYR A 735 -7.99 19.93 -42.85
N SER A 736 -7.93 19.62 -44.16
CA SER A 736 -8.68 18.53 -44.79
C SER A 736 -8.13 17.14 -44.42
N PRO A 737 -8.92 16.05 -44.53
CA PRO A 737 -8.45 14.68 -44.27
C PRO A 737 -7.22 14.27 -45.09
N GLU A 738 -7.05 14.82 -46.30
CA GLU A 738 -5.87 14.59 -47.13
C GLU A 738 -4.62 15.33 -46.62
N GLU A 739 -4.77 16.49 -45.98
CA GLU A 739 -3.68 17.30 -45.42
C GLU A 739 -3.13 16.68 -44.12
N LEU A 740 -4.00 16.11 -43.28
CA LEU A 740 -3.61 15.37 -42.06
C LEU A 740 -2.89 14.04 -42.34
N ALA A 741 -3.02 13.51 -43.56
CA ALA A 741 -2.41 12.25 -43.96
C ALA A 741 -0.98 12.42 -44.51
N GLN A 742 -0.57 13.64 -44.88
CA GLN A 742 0.73 13.90 -45.52
C GLN A 742 1.81 14.38 -44.54
N ASP A 743 1.45 15.14 -43.50
CA ASP A 743 2.39 15.57 -42.46
C ASP A 743 1.63 15.87 -41.14
N PRO A 744 2.00 15.27 -39.98
CA PRO A 744 1.31 15.53 -38.73
C PRO A 744 1.49 16.99 -38.29
N LEU A 745 0.41 17.59 -37.81
CA LEU A 745 0.38 19.00 -37.40
C LEU A 745 1.36 19.29 -36.24
N ASP A 746 2.20 20.31 -36.43
CA ASP A 746 3.06 20.85 -35.36
C ASP A 746 2.20 21.51 -34.26
N PRO A 747 2.23 20.99 -33.02
CA PRO A 747 1.53 21.56 -31.87
C PRO A 747 1.82 23.06 -31.64
N VAL A 748 3.01 23.52 -32.03
CA VAL A 748 3.43 24.93 -31.89
C VAL A 748 2.64 25.84 -32.83
N ASP A 749 2.36 25.39 -34.05
CA ASP A 749 1.63 26.19 -35.04
C ASP A 749 0.13 26.23 -34.72
N MET A 750 -0.42 25.13 -34.20
CA MET A 750 -1.74 25.09 -33.59
C MET A 750 -1.86 26.10 -32.43
N THR A 751 -0.89 26.10 -31.51
CA THR A 751 -0.86 27.05 -30.37
C THR A 751 -0.80 28.51 -30.84
N ARG A 752 0.00 28.82 -31.87
CA ARG A 752 0.10 30.19 -32.42
C ARG A 752 -1.18 30.65 -33.11
N PHE A 753 -1.86 29.75 -33.83
CA PHE A 753 -3.14 30.02 -34.47
C PHE A 753 -4.21 30.40 -33.43
N TYR A 754 -4.30 29.63 -32.34
CA TYR A 754 -5.13 29.94 -31.17
C TYR A 754 -4.84 31.31 -30.57
N GLN A 755 -3.56 31.62 -30.42
CA GLN A 755 -3.12 32.84 -29.78
C GLN A 755 -3.62 34.10 -30.51
N LYS A 756 -3.77 34.01 -31.84
CA LYS A 756 -4.27 35.09 -32.70
C LYS A 756 -5.80 35.19 -32.73
N LYS A 757 -6.53 34.07 -32.84
CA LYS A 757 -7.99 34.11 -33.05
C LYS A 757 -8.82 34.08 -31.76
N VAL A 758 -8.36 33.38 -30.72
CA VAL A 758 -9.18 33.06 -29.53
C VAL A 758 -8.92 33.99 -28.34
N ASN A 759 -7.68 34.45 -28.16
CA ASN A 759 -7.31 35.34 -27.06
C ASN A 759 -8.02 36.71 -27.05
N PRO A 760 -8.31 37.36 -28.19
CA PRO A 760 -9.02 38.63 -28.20
C PRO A 760 -10.45 38.54 -27.64
N GLU A 761 -11.13 37.40 -27.80
CA GLU A 761 -12.51 37.21 -27.32
C GLU A 761 -12.60 36.91 -25.81
N LEU A 762 -11.55 36.35 -25.19
CA LEU A 762 -11.57 35.87 -23.80
C LEU A 762 -11.02 36.85 -22.75
N GLY A 763 -10.58 38.05 -23.16
CA GLY A 763 -10.37 39.21 -22.28
C GLY A 763 -9.18 39.18 -21.30
N LEU A 764 -8.43 38.09 -21.12
CA LEU A 764 -7.17 38.05 -20.37
C LEU A 764 -6.21 36.96 -20.90
N PRO A 765 -4.88 37.17 -20.93
CA PRO A 765 -3.94 36.18 -21.47
C PRO A 765 -3.94 34.90 -20.63
N HIS A 766 -4.26 33.77 -21.27
CA HIS A 766 -4.33 32.42 -20.68
C HIS A 766 -3.09 32.01 -19.87
N ARG A 767 -1.93 32.62 -20.15
CA ARG A 767 -0.63 32.33 -19.53
C ARG A 767 -0.60 32.48 -18.01
N LYS A 768 -1.37 33.40 -17.41
CA LYS A 768 -1.41 33.59 -15.95
C LYS A 768 -2.28 32.56 -15.21
N ARG A 769 -3.35 32.04 -15.83
CA ARG A 769 -4.20 31.01 -15.24
C ARG A 769 -3.52 29.63 -15.27
N LEU A 770 -2.82 29.30 -16.35
CA LEU A 770 -2.15 28.01 -16.50
C LEU A 770 -0.91 27.88 -15.61
N ARG A 771 -0.19 28.98 -15.34
CA ARG A 771 0.98 28.96 -14.44
C ARG A 771 0.66 28.58 -13.01
N HIS A 772 -0.57 28.81 -12.52
CA HIS A 772 -0.98 28.42 -11.17
C HIS A 772 -1.63 27.04 -11.10
N MET A 773 -2.24 26.57 -12.20
CA MET A 773 -2.80 25.21 -12.29
C MET A 773 -1.74 24.16 -12.65
N PHE A 774 -0.66 24.56 -13.33
CA PHE A 774 0.38 23.68 -13.85
C PHE A 774 1.80 24.17 -13.47
N SER A 775 1.94 24.94 -12.38
CA SER A 775 3.26 25.38 -11.91
C SER A 775 4.15 24.16 -11.63
N TYR A 776 5.32 24.14 -12.30
CA TYR A 776 6.64 23.51 -12.08
C TYR A 776 6.96 22.78 -10.75
N GLY A 777 5.99 22.10 -10.13
CA GLY A 777 6.10 21.50 -8.81
C GLY A 777 5.77 20.00 -8.78
N SER A 778 5.49 19.36 -9.92
CA SER A 778 4.93 18.00 -9.93
C SER A 778 5.81 16.89 -10.49
N ILE A 779 6.91 17.17 -11.22
CA ILE A 779 7.83 16.12 -11.71
C ILE A 779 9.21 16.18 -11.04
N MET A 780 9.83 17.35 -10.91
CA MET A 780 11.13 17.48 -10.24
C MET A 780 11.06 17.43 -8.70
N ARG A 781 9.85 17.27 -8.14
CA ARG A 781 9.58 17.13 -6.69
C ARG A 781 8.83 15.85 -6.32
N ARG A 782 8.66 14.91 -7.26
CA ARG A 782 8.12 13.57 -6.94
C ARG A 782 9.26 12.56 -6.91
N PRO A 783 9.50 11.85 -5.79
CA PRO A 783 10.45 10.76 -5.76
C PRO A 783 10.03 9.67 -6.76
N ARG A 784 10.99 8.99 -7.39
CA ARG A 784 10.81 7.87 -8.36
C ARG A 784 9.91 6.70 -7.87
N ARG A 785 9.30 6.80 -6.69
CA ARG A 785 8.34 5.85 -6.11
C ARG A 785 6.90 6.01 -6.60
N SER A 786 6.55 6.97 -7.44
CA SER A 786 5.20 7.03 -8.04
C SER A 786 4.95 5.99 -9.15
N MET A 787 5.70 4.89 -9.13
CA MET A 787 5.66 3.80 -10.09
C MET A 787 5.05 2.49 -9.55
N VAL A 788 4.52 2.45 -8.33
CA VAL A 788 3.63 1.35 -7.87
C VAL A 788 2.51 1.94 -6.99
N LYS A 789 1.51 2.53 -7.68
CA LYS A 789 0.05 2.73 -7.41
C LYS A 789 -0.53 2.64 -5.97
N PRO A 790 -1.74 3.19 -5.73
CA PRO A 790 -2.23 4.58 -5.72
C PRO A 790 -2.78 4.98 -4.33
N GLN A 791 -3.14 6.26 -4.12
CA GLN A 791 -4.29 6.79 -3.32
C GLN A 791 -4.12 8.32 -3.11
N PRO A 792 -5.20 9.06 -2.78
CA PRO A 792 -5.71 10.14 -3.61
C PRO A 792 -5.37 11.51 -3.04
N HIS A 793 -5.42 12.54 -3.88
CA HIS A 793 -5.74 13.88 -3.39
C HIS A 793 -6.98 14.35 -4.13
N ASN A 794 -8.00 14.68 -3.35
CA ASN A 794 -8.94 15.74 -3.67
C ASN A 794 -8.14 16.92 -4.24
N ILE A 795 -8.43 17.29 -5.49
CA ILE A 795 -9.37 18.38 -5.76
C ILE A 795 -10.28 17.90 -6.89
#